data_AF-A0A4P6MBG3-F1
#
_entry.id   AF-A0A4P6MBG3-F1
#
_cell.length_a   1.000
_cell.length_b   1.000
_cell.length_c   1.000
_cell.angle_alpha   90.00
_cell.angle_beta   90.00
_cell.angle_gamma   90.00
#
_symmetry.space_group_name_H-M   'P 1'
#
loop_
_entity.id
_entity.type
_entity.pdbx_description
1 polymer ?
#
loop_
_entity_poly.entity_id
_entity_poly.type
_entity_poly.pdbx_seq_one_letter_code
_entity_poly.pdbx_strand_id
1 'polypeptide(L)'
;MAGFSLNSAETARLRSVADRVGTPFYVYDAQALRDRVAALKAALPDVDFFYSLKANPNLSVVGVLTSAGTGAEVSSRLELETALAAGARPERILMVGPGKSADELERAVSLGIKAIVVESIEELADIDRLAAFEGRIQSVALRVNPDFQVSGARLAMSGRATQFGIDQSDLQRAVACVETLPHLRLAGLHIYMGTRILSEETLEQNTRQVLALAEELMPNLSWPLDFVDVGGGFGVPYYEDEQSLDLDKVGAVLRPVIDGFRSRNSQTRVAIELGRYMVAEAGLFVAGIRRVKTTKGENFAVCDGGSNVHSAAAGQGFMRRNFPVSLVPNGPRDAATAEKWTFTGPLCTPMDVIASAIEIPAPQEGDLICIHQSGGYGPSASPVDFLGFGAPAEVMADGDTLTVAKERPDWQSRLATQTPRAIPMDMTGIAAAPAAPFDHPALDRLSGLRPLFEMTGNRLETDPGAWADLWANPTVRALTTIGVPDDYNGFPLSQTDLGIEDCPHALHVALVERLARFDPSCILALPGPSLSGGAVLAAGNPAQIERFFAPYRTGPQGTFFAVTEPDVGSDASNGSTVVREAADGSMTLSGTKMLVGGIARARIGLVFARMETTGRAALVMIEPQEVADYISIERLPTNGLCGADLCRLEMHDVPVTNDMLLGAASSGGGSLRDGFMAINGVFERYRPVVAALALGNARGILDRLEKASACGGFADMQTRYTALLNRLARVLEDYANGRPRSHRISELKFQAIAFSDELVMRVAAEAPGAMLSDTLLRRKMRDAKAFEYMEGTSNIHLLNAFRAYVAEVPA
;
A
#
# COMPACT_ATOMS: atom_id res chain seq x y z
N MET A 1 -39.78 -18.38 25.63
CA MET A 1 -40.44 -17.53 24.61
C MET A 1 -41.54 -16.56 25.12
N ALA A 2 -42.03 -16.65 26.37
CA ALA A 2 -43.16 -15.82 26.83
C ALA A 2 -42.96 -14.28 26.80
N GLY A 3 -41.71 -13.80 26.74
CA GLY A 3 -41.38 -12.36 26.63
C GLY A 3 -41.23 -11.82 25.21
N PHE A 4 -41.37 -12.65 24.18
CA PHE A 4 -41.19 -12.26 22.76
C PHE A 4 -42.45 -12.53 21.92
N SER A 5 -43.63 -12.59 22.56
CA SER A 5 -44.89 -12.78 21.84
C SER A 5 -45.35 -11.47 21.21
N LEU A 6 -45.64 -11.50 19.91
CA LEU A 6 -46.25 -10.37 19.22
C LEU A 6 -47.75 -10.29 19.54
N ASN A 7 -48.25 -9.10 19.85
CA ASN A 7 -49.67 -8.86 20.02
C ASN A 7 -50.40 -8.77 18.66
N SER A 8 -51.73 -8.72 18.68
CA SER A 8 -52.54 -8.70 17.46
C SER A 8 -52.31 -7.47 16.58
N ALA A 9 -52.02 -6.31 17.17
CA ALA A 9 -51.75 -5.08 16.43
C ALA A 9 -50.38 -5.13 15.74
N GLU A 10 -49.36 -5.61 16.43
CA GLU A 10 -48.02 -5.85 15.88
C GLU A 10 -48.08 -6.87 14.73
N THR A 11 -48.81 -7.97 14.93
CA THR A 11 -49.01 -9.01 13.91
C THR A 11 -49.66 -8.42 12.65
N ALA A 12 -50.72 -7.62 12.80
CA ALA A 12 -51.40 -6.96 11.69
C ALA A 12 -50.49 -5.96 10.98
N ARG A 13 -49.66 -5.22 11.73
CA ARG A 13 -48.66 -4.29 11.18
C ARG A 13 -47.63 -5.02 10.32
N LEU A 14 -47.04 -6.10 10.82
CA LEU A 14 -46.03 -6.87 10.06
C LEU A 14 -46.61 -7.45 8.77
N ARG A 15 -47.86 -7.93 8.81
CA ARG A 15 -48.58 -8.37 7.61
C ARG A 15 -48.76 -7.22 6.62
N SER A 16 -49.24 -6.07 7.09
CA SER A 16 -49.38 -4.88 6.24
C SER A 16 -48.06 -4.41 5.63
N VAL A 17 -46.93 -4.57 6.32
CA VAL A 17 -45.60 -4.27 5.77
C VAL A 17 -45.26 -5.30 4.69
N ALA A 18 -45.38 -6.60 4.99
CA ALA A 18 -45.11 -7.67 4.04
C ALA A 18 -45.92 -7.52 2.73
N ASP A 19 -47.18 -7.13 2.81
CA ASP A 19 -48.04 -6.93 1.64
C ASP A 19 -47.60 -5.73 0.77
N ARG A 20 -46.94 -4.73 1.36
CA ARG A 20 -46.53 -3.49 0.67
C ARG A 20 -45.11 -3.53 0.13
N VAL A 21 -44.16 -4.06 0.91
CA VAL A 21 -42.72 -4.06 0.55
C VAL A 21 -42.19 -5.46 0.19
N GLY A 22 -43.01 -6.49 0.39
CA GLY A 22 -42.59 -7.89 0.21
C GLY A 22 -41.67 -8.38 1.33
N THR A 23 -41.30 -9.66 1.27
CA THR A 23 -40.36 -10.32 2.19
C THR A 23 -39.09 -10.79 1.48
N PRO A 24 -37.93 -10.86 2.17
CA PRO A 24 -37.74 -10.53 3.58
C PRO A 24 -37.48 -9.03 3.83
N PHE A 25 -37.77 -8.57 5.04
CA PHE A 25 -37.54 -7.19 5.47
C PHE A 25 -37.11 -7.09 6.95
N TYR A 26 -36.52 -5.96 7.32
CA TYR A 26 -36.34 -5.55 8.70
C TYR A 26 -37.35 -4.47 9.05
N VAL A 27 -37.86 -4.47 10.28
CA VAL A 27 -38.62 -3.35 10.85
C VAL A 27 -37.94 -2.84 12.11
N TYR A 28 -37.84 -1.52 12.23
CA TYR A 28 -37.25 -0.83 13.38
C TYR A 28 -38.30 0.04 14.07
N ASP A 29 -38.37 -0.01 15.40
CA ASP A 29 -39.27 0.80 16.21
C ASP A 29 -38.56 2.09 16.67
N ALA A 30 -38.98 3.23 16.12
CA ALA A 30 -38.40 4.54 16.45
C ALA A 30 -38.59 4.93 17.91
N GLN A 31 -39.72 4.54 18.52
CA GLN A 31 -39.99 4.88 19.91
C GLN A 31 -39.09 4.06 20.85
N ALA A 32 -38.90 2.77 20.56
CA ALA A 32 -37.97 1.93 21.32
C ALA A 32 -36.53 2.48 21.29
N LEU A 33 -36.09 3.01 20.14
CA LEU A 33 -34.79 3.70 20.02
C LEU A 33 -34.72 4.96 20.92
N ARG A 34 -35.75 5.80 20.91
CA ARG A 34 -35.82 7.02 21.74
C ARG A 34 -35.84 6.69 23.22
N ASP A 35 -36.64 5.71 23.62
CA ASP A 35 -36.77 5.26 25.01
C ASP A 35 -35.45 4.70 25.53
N ARG A 36 -34.72 3.93 24.71
CA ARG A 36 -33.39 3.41 25.06
C ARG A 36 -32.39 4.54 25.33
N VAL A 37 -32.35 5.58 24.50
CA VAL A 37 -31.48 6.75 24.72
C VAL A 37 -31.90 7.53 25.96
N ALA A 38 -33.21 7.73 26.17
CA ALA A 38 -33.74 8.42 27.35
C ALA A 38 -33.37 7.67 28.64
N ALA A 39 -33.50 6.34 28.66
CA ALA A 39 -33.14 5.51 29.80
C ALA A 39 -31.64 5.56 30.11
N LEU A 40 -30.77 5.52 29.09
CA LEU A 40 -29.32 5.66 29.26
C LEU A 40 -28.95 7.03 29.87
N LYS A 41 -29.54 8.11 29.34
CA LYS A 41 -29.31 9.47 29.86
C LYS A 41 -29.88 9.67 31.27
N ALA A 42 -31.00 9.04 31.60
CA ALA A 42 -31.53 9.04 32.97
C ALA A 42 -30.61 8.28 33.92
N ALA A 43 -30.08 7.13 33.50
CA ALA A 43 -29.16 6.31 34.29
C ALA A 43 -27.79 7.00 34.48
N LEU A 44 -27.27 7.70 33.46
CA LEU A 44 -25.95 8.33 33.47
C LEU A 44 -26.02 9.77 32.87
N PRO A 45 -26.54 10.76 33.63
CA PRO A 45 -26.83 12.10 33.10
C PRO A 45 -25.60 12.91 32.67
N ASP A 46 -24.44 12.58 33.22
CA ASP A 46 -23.18 13.29 32.97
C ASP A 46 -22.28 12.64 31.92
N VAL A 47 -22.76 11.57 31.28
CA VAL A 47 -22.05 10.85 30.23
C VAL A 47 -22.49 11.34 28.85
N ASP A 48 -21.53 11.50 27.94
CA ASP A 48 -21.81 11.67 26.52
C ASP A 48 -21.92 10.30 25.83
N PHE A 49 -23.09 10.00 25.27
CA PHE A 49 -23.29 8.78 24.49
C PHE A 49 -23.04 9.01 23.00
N PHE A 50 -22.25 8.14 22.38
CA PHE A 50 -22.02 8.10 20.94
C PHE A 50 -22.64 6.83 20.37
N TYR A 51 -23.48 6.97 19.34
CA TYR A 51 -24.04 5.82 18.64
C TYR A 51 -23.02 5.25 17.66
N SER A 52 -22.73 3.96 17.78
CA SER A 52 -21.80 3.24 16.93
C SER A 52 -22.47 2.75 15.64
N LEU A 53 -22.23 3.44 14.52
CA LEU A 53 -22.98 3.23 13.26
C LEU A 53 -22.77 1.83 12.68
N LYS A 54 -21.62 1.20 12.92
CA LYS A 54 -21.32 -0.17 12.48
C LYS A 54 -22.38 -1.19 12.92
N ALA A 55 -23.11 -0.92 14.00
CA ALA A 55 -24.24 -1.75 14.41
C ALA A 55 -25.40 -1.66 13.42
N ASN A 56 -25.81 -0.46 13.02
CA ASN A 56 -26.85 -0.24 12.01
C ASN A 56 -26.68 1.16 11.37
N PRO A 57 -26.06 1.25 10.18
CA PRO A 57 -25.82 2.54 9.52
C PRO A 57 -27.04 3.02 8.71
N ASN A 58 -28.26 2.50 8.98
CA ASN A 58 -29.45 2.98 8.28
C ASN A 58 -29.73 4.45 8.64
N LEU A 59 -29.85 5.31 7.62
CA LEU A 59 -30.04 6.75 7.78
C LEU A 59 -31.20 7.11 8.73
N SER A 60 -32.31 6.37 8.68
CA SER A 60 -33.47 6.60 9.55
C SER A 60 -33.17 6.24 11.01
N VAL A 61 -32.47 5.13 11.25
CA VAL A 61 -32.06 4.71 12.61
C VAL A 61 -31.07 5.71 13.19
N VAL A 62 -30.07 6.11 12.41
CA VAL A 62 -29.09 7.12 12.83
C VAL A 62 -29.80 8.44 13.15
N GLY A 63 -30.72 8.89 12.29
CA GLY A 63 -31.46 10.15 12.49
C GLY A 63 -32.31 10.18 13.76
N VAL A 64 -32.94 9.06 14.12
CA VAL A 64 -33.69 8.96 15.38
C VAL A 64 -32.76 9.07 16.59
N LEU A 65 -31.62 8.38 16.58
CA LEU A 65 -30.67 8.36 17.71
C LEU A 65 -29.95 9.71 17.88
N THR A 66 -29.50 10.33 16.79
CA THR A 66 -28.89 11.67 16.83
C THR A 66 -29.88 12.72 17.30
N SER A 67 -31.14 12.65 16.85
CA SER A 67 -32.22 13.56 17.31
C SER A 67 -32.60 13.33 18.78
N ALA A 68 -32.49 12.09 19.28
CA ALA A 68 -32.60 11.78 20.71
C ALA A 68 -31.37 12.28 21.52
N GLY A 69 -30.36 12.80 20.83
CA GLY A 69 -29.23 13.56 21.37
C GLY A 69 -28.01 12.71 21.69
N THR A 70 -27.78 11.62 20.96
CA THR A 70 -26.46 10.95 20.93
C THR A 70 -25.51 11.70 20.01
N GLY A 71 -24.20 11.53 20.20
CA GLY A 71 -23.22 11.73 19.13
C GLY A 71 -23.19 10.54 18.18
N ALA A 72 -22.26 10.54 17.24
CA ALA A 72 -22.01 9.45 16.31
C ALA A 72 -20.54 9.00 16.38
N GLU A 73 -20.33 7.69 16.44
CA GLU A 73 -19.04 7.05 16.21
C GLU A 73 -19.07 6.39 14.83
N VAL A 74 -18.13 6.80 13.98
CA VAL A 74 -18.03 6.40 12.57
C VAL A 74 -16.65 5.82 12.27
N SER A 75 -16.60 4.87 11.36
CA SER A 75 -15.38 4.12 11.01
C SER A 75 -15.03 4.18 9.52
N SER A 76 -15.88 4.80 8.70
CA SER A 76 -15.65 4.93 7.26
C SER A 76 -16.28 6.20 6.69
N ARG A 77 -15.90 6.55 5.45
CA ARG A 77 -16.44 7.67 4.68
C ARG A 77 -17.96 7.66 4.60
N LEU A 78 -18.56 6.50 4.31
CA LEU A 78 -20.00 6.37 4.15
C LEU A 78 -20.72 6.52 5.49
N GLU A 79 -20.16 6.00 6.59
CA GLU A 79 -20.72 6.20 7.93
C GLU A 79 -20.67 7.68 8.34
N LEU A 80 -19.56 8.37 8.08
CA LEU A 80 -19.43 9.82 8.33
C LEU A 80 -20.50 10.62 7.59
N GLU A 81 -20.65 10.41 6.28
CA GLU A 81 -21.66 11.10 5.48
C GLU A 81 -23.09 10.71 5.86
N THR A 82 -23.31 9.45 6.25
CA THR A 82 -24.61 9.00 6.79
C THR A 82 -24.95 9.75 8.06
N ALA A 83 -23.99 9.90 8.99
CA ALA A 83 -24.21 10.63 10.24
C ALA A 83 -24.56 12.10 9.95
N LEU A 84 -23.82 12.76 9.05
CA LEU A 84 -24.08 14.15 8.65
C LEU A 84 -25.45 14.30 7.98
N ALA A 85 -25.79 13.42 7.04
CA ALA A 85 -27.09 13.41 6.37
C ALA A 85 -28.24 13.13 7.35
N ALA A 86 -27.99 12.38 8.42
CA ALA A 86 -28.91 12.14 9.52
C ALA A 86 -29.00 13.31 10.52
N GLY A 87 -28.30 14.42 10.26
CA GLY A 87 -28.31 15.61 11.12
C GLY A 87 -27.35 15.56 12.32
N ALA A 88 -26.39 14.63 12.34
CA ALA A 88 -25.32 14.67 13.33
C ALA A 88 -24.48 15.94 13.16
N ARG A 89 -24.21 16.61 14.28
CA ARG A 89 -23.35 17.80 14.29
C ARG A 89 -21.88 17.37 14.30
N PRO A 90 -21.00 17.96 13.47
CA PRO A 90 -19.58 17.57 13.41
C PRO A 90 -18.89 17.52 14.79
N GLU A 91 -19.17 18.48 15.67
CA GLU A 91 -18.63 18.55 17.04
C GLU A 91 -19.12 17.43 17.98
N ARG A 92 -19.99 16.55 17.50
CA ARG A 92 -20.45 15.32 18.17
C ARG A 92 -20.14 14.05 17.36
N ILE A 93 -19.15 14.09 16.48
CA ILE A 93 -18.70 12.93 15.69
C ILE A 93 -17.29 12.50 16.12
N LEU A 94 -17.14 11.23 16.47
CA LEU A 94 -15.84 10.57 16.67
C LEU A 94 -15.55 9.68 15.46
N MET A 95 -14.34 9.80 14.90
CA MET A 95 -13.90 8.90 13.82
C MET A 95 -12.87 7.91 14.32
N VAL A 96 -13.21 6.61 14.29
CA VAL A 96 -12.36 5.50 14.75
C VAL A 96 -11.91 4.63 13.57
N GLY A 97 -11.10 3.61 13.86
CA GLY A 97 -10.78 2.55 12.90
C GLY A 97 -9.30 2.56 12.48
N PRO A 98 -8.67 1.38 12.31
CA PRO A 98 -7.22 1.24 12.16
C PRO A 98 -6.70 1.55 10.74
N GLY A 99 -7.59 1.76 9.77
CA GLY A 99 -7.23 1.90 8.36
C GLY A 99 -7.86 3.11 7.69
N LYS A 100 -7.88 4.27 8.36
CA LYS A 100 -8.46 5.51 7.82
C LYS A 100 -7.67 5.93 6.58
N SER A 101 -8.37 6.14 5.47
CA SER A 101 -7.78 6.61 4.21
C SER A 101 -7.54 8.12 4.22
N ALA A 102 -6.73 8.61 3.28
CA ALA A 102 -6.47 10.05 3.13
C ALA A 102 -7.76 10.86 2.88
N ASP A 103 -8.67 10.37 2.03
CA ASP A 103 -9.98 11.02 1.75
C ASP A 103 -10.86 11.11 2.99
N GLU A 104 -10.83 10.07 3.82
CA GLU A 104 -11.55 10.03 5.10
C GLU A 104 -10.99 11.03 6.11
N LEU A 105 -9.66 11.09 6.26
CA LEU A 105 -8.99 12.04 7.14
C LEU A 105 -9.17 13.48 6.68
N GLU A 106 -9.01 13.75 5.38
CA GLU A 106 -9.22 15.07 4.77
C GLU A 106 -10.64 15.55 5.06
N ARG A 107 -11.64 14.67 4.84
CA ARG A 107 -13.02 15.03 5.17
C ARG A 107 -13.18 15.35 6.66
N ALA A 108 -12.72 14.47 7.54
CA ALA A 108 -12.85 14.64 8.98
C ALA A 108 -12.27 15.97 9.46
N VAL A 109 -11.08 16.33 8.96
CA VAL A 109 -10.40 17.60 9.24
C VAL A 109 -11.18 18.80 8.67
N SER A 110 -11.63 18.74 7.42
CA SER A 110 -12.39 19.83 6.78
C SER A 110 -13.67 20.19 7.56
N LEU A 111 -14.31 19.18 8.15
CA LEU A 111 -15.51 19.32 8.97
C LEU A 111 -15.21 19.81 10.40
N GLY A 112 -13.97 19.63 10.88
CA GLY A 112 -13.62 19.88 12.27
C GLY A 112 -14.42 19.01 13.23
N ILE A 113 -14.45 17.69 12.98
CA ILE A 113 -15.19 16.76 13.85
C ILE A 113 -14.65 16.77 15.28
N LYS A 114 -15.45 16.27 16.26
CA LYS A 114 -15.11 16.26 17.69
C LYS A 114 -13.69 15.75 17.95
N ALA A 115 -13.36 14.58 17.41
CA ALA A 115 -12.00 14.05 17.42
C ALA A 115 -11.82 12.95 16.37
N ILE A 116 -10.63 12.90 15.79
CA ILE A 116 -10.13 11.70 15.11
C ILE A 116 -9.45 10.84 16.18
N VAL A 117 -9.92 9.61 16.34
CA VAL A 117 -9.38 8.64 17.30
C VAL A 117 -8.22 7.91 16.61
N VAL A 118 -7.02 8.28 17.03
CA VAL A 118 -5.74 7.91 16.43
C VAL A 118 -5.31 6.53 16.90
N GLU A 119 -4.84 5.71 15.97
CA GLU A 119 -4.51 4.30 16.16
C GLU A 119 -3.00 4.06 16.22
N SER A 120 -2.18 4.98 15.68
CA SER A 120 -0.72 4.93 15.76
C SER A 120 -0.09 6.32 15.86
N ILE A 121 1.18 6.39 16.28
CA ILE A 121 1.90 7.68 16.38
C ILE A 121 2.14 8.29 14.99
N GLU A 122 2.33 7.45 13.98
CA GLU A 122 2.56 7.86 12.59
C GLU A 122 1.34 8.58 12.00
N GLU A 123 0.12 8.13 12.33
CA GLU A 123 -1.13 8.74 11.86
C GLU A 123 -1.25 10.21 12.32
N LEU A 124 -0.63 10.60 13.44
CA LEU A 124 -0.60 12.00 13.91
C LEU A 124 0.03 12.93 12.89
N ALA A 125 1.16 12.54 12.29
CA ALA A 125 1.86 13.38 11.32
C ALA A 125 1.05 13.57 10.03
N ASP A 126 0.19 12.61 9.68
CA ASP A 126 -0.72 12.72 8.55
C ASP A 126 -1.87 13.69 8.82
N ILE A 127 -2.47 13.60 10.01
CA ILE A 127 -3.56 14.50 10.41
C ILE A 127 -3.04 15.93 10.56
N ASP A 128 -1.85 16.14 11.16
CA ASP A 128 -1.28 17.49 11.32
C ASP A 128 -1.08 18.18 9.97
N ARG A 129 -0.57 17.45 8.98
CA ARG A 129 -0.38 17.98 7.62
C ARG A 129 -1.69 18.39 6.95
N LEU A 130 -2.74 17.58 7.11
CA LEU A 130 -4.06 17.89 6.57
C LEU A 130 -4.69 19.08 7.30
N ALA A 131 -4.55 19.15 8.63
CA ALA A 131 -5.03 20.26 9.45
C ALA A 131 -4.31 21.57 9.10
N ALA A 132 -3.00 21.52 8.84
CA ALA A 132 -2.21 22.64 8.33
C ALA A 132 -2.74 23.14 6.99
N PHE A 133 -3.02 22.22 6.06
CA PHE A 133 -3.55 22.55 4.73
C PHE A 133 -4.93 23.23 4.82
N GLU A 134 -5.79 22.76 5.71
CA GLU A 134 -7.12 23.34 5.96
C GLU A 134 -7.09 24.62 6.83
N GLY A 135 -5.92 25.00 7.36
CA GLY A 135 -5.76 26.16 8.24
C GLY A 135 -6.49 26.03 9.58
N ARG A 136 -6.58 24.81 10.13
CA ARG A 136 -7.34 24.49 11.35
C ARG A 136 -6.47 23.77 12.38
N ILE A 137 -6.92 23.78 13.63
CA ILE A 137 -6.43 22.88 14.68
C ILE A 137 -7.43 21.73 14.79
N GLN A 138 -7.01 20.51 14.49
CA GLN A 138 -7.85 19.32 14.60
C GLN A 138 -7.68 18.67 15.98
N SER A 139 -8.79 18.43 16.66
CA SER A 139 -8.81 17.61 17.87
C SER A 139 -8.55 16.15 17.54
N VAL A 140 -7.67 15.51 18.29
CA VAL A 140 -7.38 14.08 18.22
C VAL A 140 -7.59 13.42 19.58
N ALA A 141 -7.88 12.13 19.58
CA ALA A 141 -7.86 11.30 20.78
C ALA A 141 -6.94 10.10 20.55
N LEU A 142 -6.24 9.65 21.58
CA LEU A 142 -5.38 8.46 21.46
C LEU A 142 -6.18 7.22 21.81
N ARG A 143 -6.27 6.26 20.89
CA ARG A 143 -6.77 4.92 21.20
C ARG A 143 -5.68 4.12 21.88
N VAL A 144 -5.95 3.61 23.07
CA VAL A 144 -4.97 2.88 23.87
C VAL A 144 -5.28 1.40 23.88
N ASN A 145 -4.25 0.58 23.68
CA ASN A 145 -4.23 -0.84 23.97
C ASN A 145 -3.62 -1.03 25.38
N PRO A 146 -4.44 -1.24 26.42
CA PRO A 146 -3.96 -1.20 27.80
C PRO A 146 -3.27 -2.51 28.19
N ASP A 147 -2.47 -2.49 29.27
CA ASP A 147 -1.78 -3.68 29.81
C ASP A 147 -2.68 -4.57 30.69
N PHE A 148 -3.94 -4.19 30.86
CA PHE A 148 -4.92 -4.94 31.65
C PHE A 148 -5.98 -5.61 30.77
N GLN A 149 -6.63 -6.63 31.32
CA GLN A 149 -7.81 -7.26 30.73
C GLN A 149 -8.98 -7.17 31.70
N VAL A 150 -10.19 -7.05 31.15
CA VAL A 150 -11.42 -7.08 31.92
C VAL A 150 -12.07 -8.45 31.78
N SER A 151 -12.19 -9.18 32.89
CA SER A 151 -12.89 -10.47 32.95
C SER A 151 -14.39 -10.27 32.70
N GLY A 152 -14.97 -11.08 31.81
CA GLY A 152 -16.42 -11.08 31.53
C GLY A 152 -16.81 -10.62 30.12
N ALA A 153 -15.93 -9.97 29.36
CA ALA A 153 -16.15 -9.70 27.95
C ALA A 153 -15.97 -10.98 27.10
N ARG A 154 -16.95 -11.34 26.26
CA ARG A 154 -16.87 -12.55 25.42
C ARG A 154 -15.86 -12.43 24.27
N LEU A 155 -15.42 -11.21 23.95
CA LEU A 155 -14.40 -10.93 22.94
C LEU A 155 -13.55 -9.76 23.44
N ALA A 156 -12.29 -10.03 23.78
CA ALA A 156 -11.30 -9.02 24.16
C ALA A 156 -10.72 -8.35 22.89
N MET A 157 -10.92 -7.05 22.78
CA MET A 157 -10.47 -6.24 21.62
C MET A 157 -9.20 -5.44 21.90
N SER A 158 -8.76 -5.40 23.15
CA SER A 158 -7.50 -4.79 23.63
C SER A 158 -6.95 -5.62 24.80
N GLY A 159 -5.76 -5.29 25.30
CA GLY A 159 -5.07 -6.10 26.33
C GLY A 159 -4.26 -7.27 25.77
N ARG A 160 -3.96 -7.23 24.47
CA ARG A 160 -3.15 -8.22 23.72
C ARG A 160 -2.69 -7.63 22.39
N ALA A 161 -1.81 -8.34 21.68
CA ALA A 161 -1.46 -7.98 20.30
C ALA A 161 -2.71 -7.97 19.41
N THR A 162 -3.09 -6.79 18.92
CA THR A 162 -4.18 -6.55 17.97
C THR A 162 -3.80 -5.40 17.04
N GLN A 163 -4.54 -5.21 15.96
CA GLN A 163 -4.36 -4.10 15.04
C GLN A 163 -4.86 -2.73 15.58
N PHE A 164 -5.33 -2.67 16.82
CA PHE A 164 -6.03 -1.51 17.35
C PHE A 164 -5.25 -0.82 18.47
N GLY A 165 -5.17 0.50 18.36
CA GLY A 165 -4.61 1.38 19.37
C GLY A 165 -3.09 1.31 19.56
N ILE A 166 -2.61 2.28 20.31
CA ILE A 166 -1.21 2.43 20.73
C ILE A 166 -1.02 1.68 22.04
N ASP A 167 0.04 0.89 22.13
CA ASP A 167 0.38 0.20 23.38
C ASP A 167 0.56 1.19 24.53
N GLN A 168 0.06 0.84 25.72
CA GLN A 168 0.12 1.69 26.91
C GLN A 168 1.56 2.16 27.23
N SER A 169 2.56 1.33 26.95
CA SER A 169 3.98 1.64 27.15
C SER A 169 4.50 2.78 26.25
N ASP A 170 3.89 2.99 25.08
CA ASP A 170 4.25 4.02 24.11
C ASP A 170 3.45 5.33 24.29
N LEU A 171 2.55 5.37 25.26
CA LEU A 171 1.58 6.47 25.41
C LEU A 171 2.24 7.81 25.77
N GLN A 172 3.31 7.78 26.58
CA GLN A 172 4.12 8.98 26.84
C GLN A 172 4.80 9.51 25.56
N ARG A 173 5.27 8.61 24.69
CA ARG A 173 5.86 8.98 23.39
C ARG A 173 4.79 9.59 22.49
N ALA A 174 3.59 9.03 22.47
CA ALA A 174 2.47 9.55 21.68
C ALA A 174 2.06 10.96 22.14
N VAL A 175 1.92 11.18 23.46
CA VAL A 175 1.64 12.50 24.05
C VAL A 175 2.72 13.51 23.66
N ALA A 176 3.99 13.18 23.87
CA ALA A 176 5.10 14.06 23.51
C ALA A 176 5.10 14.40 22.01
N CYS A 177 4.75 13.44 21.15
CA CYS A 177 4.60 13.68 19.72
C CYS A 177 3.46 14.66 19.40
N VAL A 178 2.25 14.44 19.92
CA VAL A 178 1.10 15.33 19.65
C VAL A 178 1.40 16.77 20.08
N GLU A 179 2.03 16.96 21.23
CA GLU A 179 2.38 18.29 21.76
C GLU A 179 3.42 19.03 20.88
N THR A 180 4.14 18.32 20.00
CA THR A 180 5.05 18.95 19.02
C THR A 180 4.37 19.34 17.70
N LEU A 181 3.13 18.91 17.47
CA LEU A 181 2.41 19.11 16.21
C LEU A 181 1.45 20.32 16.32
N PRO A 182 1.76 21.46 15.66
CA PRO A 182 1.09 22.74 15.93
C PRO A 182 -0.36 22.81 15.45
N HIS A 183 -0.81 21.89 14.59
CA HIS A 183 -2.16 21.86 14.06
C HIS A 183 -3.02 20.78 14.71
N LEU A 184 -2.52 20.13 15.77
CA LEU A 184 -3.27 19.14 16.54
C LEU A 184 -3.53 19.61 17.97
N ARG A 185 -4.62 19.12 18.54
CA ARG A 185 -4.90 19.21 19.98
C ARG A 185 -5.27 17.85 20.51
N LEU A 186 -4.55 17.36 21.51
CA LEU A 186 -4.95 16.15 22.24
C LEU A 186 -6.19 16.47 23.10
N ALA A 187 -7.35 16.00 22.64
CA ALA A 187 -8.65 16.28 23.26
C ALA A 187 -9.21 15.10 24.05
N GLY A 188 -8.70 13.88 23.85
CA GLY A 188 -9.22 12.72 24.58
C GLY A 188 -8.37 11.46 24.55
N LEU A 189 -8.86 10.47 25.29
CA LEU A 189 -8.36 9.10 25.30
C LEU A 189 -9.51 8.16 24.99
N HIS A 190 -9.22 7.05 24.31
CA HIS A 190 -10.21 6.06 23.91
C HIS A 190 -9.72 4.65 24.25
N ILE A 191 -10.52 3.89 24.98
CA ILE A 191 -10.21 2.49 25.30
C ILE A 191 -11.45 1.63 25.11
N TYR A 192 -11.34 0.61 24.27
CA TYR A 192 -12.44 -0.32 23.99
C TYR A 192 -12.06 -1.76 24.35
N MET A 193 -12.50 -2.21 25.53
CA MET A 193 -12.09 -3.52 26.05
C MET A 193 -12.83 -4.71 25.44
N GLY A 194 -14.09 -4.54 25.00
CA GLY A 194 -14.84 -5.65 24.41
C GLY A 194 -16.34 -5.40 24.23
N THR A 195 -17.05 -6.43 23.79
CA THR A 195 -18.50 -6.40 23.50
C THR A 195 -19.30 -7.39 24.35
N ARG A 196 -20.60 -7.09 24.53
CA ARG A 196 -21.63 -7.95 25.15
C ARG A 196 -21.36 -8.27 26.63
N ILE A 197 -21.06 -7.24 27.39
CA ILE A 197 -20.99 -7.24 28.85
C ILE A 197 -22.42 -7.21 29.39
N LEU A 198 -22.79 -8.23 30.16
CA LEU A 198 -24.10 -8.37 30.79
C LEU A 198 -24.01 -8.29 32.33
N SER A 199 -22.88 -7.83 32.88
CA SER A 199 -22.65 -7.65 34.31
C SER A 199 -22.31 -6.20 34.60
N GLU A 200 -23.01 -5.62 35.55
CA GLU A 200 -22.80 -4.26 36.04
C GLU A 200 -21.43 -4.11 36.71
N GLU A 201 -20.97 -5.13 37.44
CA GLU A 201 -19.65 -5.15 38.09
C GLU A 201 -18.51 -5.10 37.06
N THR A 202 -18.65 -5.83 35.96
CA THR A 202 -17.68 -5.78 34.85
C THR A 202 -17.63 -4.39 34.21
N LEU A 203 -18.77 -3.71 34.06
CA LEU A 203 -18.83 -2.34 33.56
C LEU A 203 -18.16 -1.36 34.53
N GLU A 204 -18.38 -1.51 35.84
CA GLU A 204 -17.74 -0.69 36.87
C GLU A 204 -16.22 -0.85 36.84
N GLN A 205 -15.74 -2.10 36.85
CA GLN A 205 -14.30 -2.38 36.83
C GLN A 205 -13.63 -1.81 35.59
N ASN A 206 -14.22 -2.00 34.41
CA ASN A 206 -13.72 -1.44 33.16
C ASN A 206 -13.62 0.09 33.23
N THR A 207 -14.71 0.74 33.61
CA THR A 207 -14.78 2.21 33.71
C THR A 207 -13.72 2.74 34.68
N ARG A 208 -13.56 2.10 35.84
CA ARG A 208 -12.57 2.49 36.85
C ARG A 208 -11.13 2.39 36.31
N GLN A 209 -10.80 1.31 35.61
CA GLN A 209 -9.46 1.09 35.07
C GLN A 209 -9.12 2.11 33.96
N VAL A 210 -10.05 2.38 33.05
CA VAL A 210 -9.84 3.38 31.99
C VAL A 210 -9.67 4.78 32.56
N LEU A 211 -10.51 5.17 33.52
CA LEU A 211 -10.41 6.50 34.15
C LEU A 211 -9.12 6.64 34.96
N ALA A 212 -8.67 5.59 35.65
CA ALA A 212 -7.39 5.61 36.36
C ALA A 212 -6.21 5.82 35.39
N LEU A 213 -6.19 5.10 34.26
CA LEU A 213 -5.17 5.28 33.23
C LEU A 213 -5.20 6.70 32.62
N ALA A 214 -6.38 7.29 32.44
CA ALA A 214 -6.48 8.68 32.01
C ALA A 214 -5.87 9.65 33.04
N GLU A 215 -6.13 9.46 34.34
CA GLU A 215 -5.57 10.28 35.42
C GLU A 215 -4.04 10.16 35.51
N GLU A 216 -3.45 9.02 35.14
CA GLU A 216 -2.00 8.84 35.07
C GLU A 216 -1.32 9.70 33.98
N LEU A 217 -2.04 10.01 32.90
CA LEU A 217 -1.51 10.75 31.75
C LEU A 217 -1.71 12.26 31.85
N MET A 218 -2.82 12.69 32.46
CA MET A 218 -3.21 14.09 32.56
C MET A 218 -2.10 15.04 33.05
N PRO A 219 -1.24 14.68 34.03
CA PRO A 219 -0.16 15.57 34.48
C PRO A 219 0.86 15.95 33.40
N ASN A 220 0.96 15.18 32.30
CA ASN A 220 1.90 15.40 31.21
C ASN A 220 1.30 16.19 30.04
N LEU A 221 0.04 16.61 30.13
CA LEU A 221 -0.67 17.30 29.06
C LEU A 221 -0.59 18.82 29.22
N SER A 222 -0.45 19.52 28.11
CA SER A 222 -0.50 21.00 28.12
C SER A 222 -1.90 21.53 28.39
N TRP A 223 -2.93 20.75 28.03
CA TRP A 223 -4.34 21.10 28.19
C TRP A 223 -5.13 19.94 28.81
N PRO A 224 -6.15 20.23 29.63
CA PRO A 224 -7.06 19.20 30.09
C PRO A 224 -7.77 18.49 28.93
N LEU A 225 -8.00 17.19 29.08
CA LEU A 225 -8.78 16.41 28.12
C LEU A 225 -10.22 16.92 28.11
N ASP A 226 -10.81 17.03 26.91
CA ASP A 226 -12.24 17.31 26.76
C ASP A 226 -13.07 16.07 27.12
N PHE A 227 -12.55 14.86 26.84
CA PHE A 227 -13.24 13.62 27.15
C PHE A 227 -12.31 12.42 27.40
N VAL A 228 -12.81 11.44 28.15
CA VAL A 228 -12.28 10.08 28.20
C VAL A 228 -13.38 9.13 27.76
N ASP A 229 -13.15 8.46 26.65
CA ASP A 229 -14.04 7.43 26.13
C ASP A 229 -13.70 6.08 26.76
N VAL A 230 -14.59 5.60 27.61
CA VAL A 230 -14.44 4.30 28.29
C VAL A 230 -14.92 3.12 27.43
N GLY A 231 -15.15 3.41 26.14
CA GLY A 231 -15.57 2.47 25.13
C GLY A 231 -17.04 2.12 25.27
N GLY A 232 -17.36 0.88 24.92
CA GLY A 232 -18.72 0.41 24.85
C GLY A 232 -18.92 -0.94 25.48
N GLY A 233 -19.79 -1.72 24.85
CA GLY A 233 -19.88 -3.14 25.10
C GLY A 233 -21.06 -3.57 25.96
N PHE A 234 -22.00 -2.67 26.29
CA PHE A 234 -23.26 -3.08 26.92
C PHE A 234 -23.94 -4.16 26.07
N GLY A 235 -24.29 -5.28 26.71
CA GLY A 235 -24.90 -6.42 26.05
C GLY A 235 -26.43 -6.38 26.07
N VAL A 236 -27.02 -7.10 25.12
CA VAL A 236 -28.44 -7.48 25.15
C VAL A 236 -28.52 -9.01 25.27
N PRO A 237 -29.54 -9.56 25.96
CA PRO A 237 -29.67 -10.98 26.14
C PRO A 237 -30.31 -11.61 24.90
N TYR A 238 -29.60 -12.50 24.20
CA TYR A 238 -30.15 -13.18 23.03
C TYR A 238 -30.72 -14.56 23.35
N TYR A 239 -30.42 -15.07 24.54
CA TYR A 239 -30.75 -16.43 24.96
C TYR A 239 -31.55 -16.39 26.27
N GLU A 240 -32.40 -17.40 26.50
CA GLU A 240 -33.32 -17.42 27.65
C GLU A 240 -32.63 -17.43 29.02
N ASP A 241 -31.38 -17.90 29.08
CA ASP A 241 -30.52 -17.93 30.26
C ASP A 241 -29.71 -16.64 30.47
N GLU A 242 -29.86 -15.66 29.59
CA GLU A 242 -29.20 -14.35 29.72
C GLU A 242 -30.16 -13.31 30.31
N GLN A 243 -29.62 -12.42 31.14
CA GLN A 243 -30.36 -11.32 31.73
C GLN A 243 -29.96 -10.01 31.07
N SER A 244 -30.93 -9.11 30.88
CA SER A 244 -30.65 -7.73 30.48
C SER A 244 -29.93 -6.99 31.58
N LEU A 245 -29.03 -6.07 31.20
CA LEU A 245 -28.47 -5.08 32.12
C LEU A 245 -29.59 -4.26 32.76
N ASP A 246 -29.54 -4.12 34.08
CA ASP A 246 -30.44 -3.28 34.84
C ASP A 246 -29.85 -1.86 34.90
N LEU A 247 -30.41 -0.93 34.12
CA LEU A 247 -29.87 0.42 34.00
C LEU A 247 -29.88 1.21 35.33
N ASP A 248 -30.77 0.89 36.26
CA ASP A 248 -30.75 1.51 37.59
C ASP A 248 -29.53 1.03 38.39
N LYS A 249 -29.20 -0.26 38.30
CA LYS A 249 -27.98 -0.82 38.91
C LYS A 249 -26.72 -0.33 38.22
N VAL A 250 -26.71 -0.25 36.89
CA VAL A 250 -25.61 0.35 36.12
C VAL A 250 -25.38 1.79 36.60
N GLY A 251 -26.44 2.58 36.74
CA GLY A 251 -26.36 3.93 37.29
C GLY A 251 -25.80 3.95 38.71
N ALA A 252 -26.26 3.04 39.58
CA ALA A 252 -25.81 2.96 40.97
C ALA A 252 -24.30 2.66 41.10
N VAL A 253 -23.74 1.80 40.24
CA VAL A 253 -22.31 1.43 40.31
C VAL A 253 -21.41 2.43 39.55
N LEU A 254 -21.86 2.99 38.43
CA LEU A 254 -21.02 3.85 37.59
C LEU A 254 -21.00 5.32 38.04
N ARG A 255 -22.10 5.86 38.54
CA ARG A 255 -22.16 7.29 38.95
C ARG A 255 -21.08 7.64 39.99
N PRO A 256 -20.87 6.87 41.08
CA PRO A 256 -19.83 7.20 42.06
C PRO A 256 -18.42 7.23 41.46
N VAL A 257 -18.13 6.35 40.50
CA VAL A 257 -16.84 6.29 39.80
C VAL A 257 -16.65 7.52 38.91
N ILE A 258 -17.68 7.86 38.13
CA ILE A 258 -17.68 9.01 37.20
C ILE A 258 -17.63 10.33 37.98
N ASP A 259 -18.43 10.49 39.03
CA ASP A 259 -18.46 11.70 39.86
C ASP A 259 -17.14 11.90 40.59
N GLY A 260 -16.55 10.80 41.10
CA GLY A 260 -15.21 10.81 41.68
C GLY A 260 -14.17 11.37 40.70
N PHE A 261 -14.13 10.84 39.48
CA PHE A 261 -13.22 11.30 38.43
C PHE A 261 -13.48 12.77 38.05
N ARG A 262 -14.74 13.17 37.84
CA ARG A 262 -15.10 14.54 37.47
C ARG A 262 -14.82 15.57 38.55
N SER A 263 -14.94 15.20 39.82
CA SER A 263 -14.61 16.11 40.94
C SER A 263 -13.14 16.52 40.94
N ARG A 264 -12.26 15.66 40.39
CA ARG A 264 -10.83 15.93 40.20
C ARG A 264 -10.54 16.55 38.83
N ASN A 265 -11.31 16.20 37.82
CA ASN A 265 -11.09 16.58 36.42
C ASN A 265 -12.32 17.31 35.84
N SER A 266 -12.66 18.47 36.42
CA SER A 266 -13.93 19.17 36.15
C SER A 266 -14.16 19.62 34.69
N GLN A 267 -13.11 19.67 33.87
CA GLN A 267 -13.18 20.03 32.45
C GLN A 267 -13.35 18.81 31.53
N THR A 268 -13.22 17.59 32.06
CA THR A 268 -13.23 16.36 31.27
C THR A 268 -14.56 15.63 31.43
N ARG A 269 -15.19 15.29 30.30
CA ARG A 269 -16.41 14.47 30.27
C ARG A 269 -16.09 12.99 30.10
N VAL A 270 -16.99 12.12 30.55
CA VAL A 270 -16.91 10.68 30.24
C VAL A 270 -17.77 10.40 29.01
N ALA A 271 -17.23 9.66 28.05
CA ALA A 271 -17.94 9.23 26.86
C ALA A 271 -18.11 7.70 26.85
N ILE A 272 -19.23 7.23 26.27
CA ILE A 272 -19.51 5.81 26.04
C ILE A 272 -20.04 5.61 24.62
N GLU A 273 -19.45 4.65 23.89
CA GLU A 273 -19.83 4.24 22.54
C GLU A 273 -20.75 3.01 22.57
N LEU A 274 -22.03 3.15 22.20
CA LEU A 274 -22.97 2.02 22.17
C LEU A 274 -23.54 1.82 20.77
N GLY A 275 -23.35 0.62 20.23
CA GLY A 275 -24.00 0.17 18.99
C GLY A 275 -25.14 -0.79 19.28
N ARG A 276 -24.78 -2.07 19.49
CA ARG A 276 -25.73 -3.18 19.73
C ARG A 276 -26.82 -2.86 20.75
N TYR A 277 -26.42 -2.32 21.90
CA TYR A 277 -27.35 -2.03 23.00
C TYR A 277 -28.40 -0.97 22.64
N MET A 278 -28.08 -0.04 21.74
CA MET A 278 -29.02 0.99 21.33
C MET A 278 -30.09 0.43 20.38
N VAL A 279 -29.71 -0.49 19.50
CA VAL A 279 -30.57 -0.85 18.36
C VAL A 279 -31.12 -2.26 18.36
N ALA A 280 -30.46 -3.23 19.00
CA ALA A 280 -30.77 -4.65 18.81
C ALA A 280 -32.24 -4.96 19.09
N GLU A 281 -32.72 -4.63 20.29
CA GLU A 281 -34.10 -4.91 20.73
C GLU A 281 -35.17 -4.08 20.00
N ALA A 282 -34.78 -2.95 19.39
CA ALA A 282 -35.69 -2.13 18.61
C ALA A 282 -35.93 -2.67 17.18
N GLY A 283 -35.25 -3.76 16.78
CA GLY A 283 -35.36 -4.31 15.44
C GLY A 283 -35.84 -5.75 15.38
N LEU A 284 -36.63 -6.04 14.34
CA LEU A 284 -37.17 -7.35 14.02
C LEU A 284 -36.84 -7.70 12.57
N PHE A 285 -36.36 -8.91 12.32
CA PHE A 285 -36.20 -9.45 10.98
C PHE A 285 -37.39 -10.35 10.64
N VAL A 286 -37.94 -10.20 9.44
CA VAL A 286 -39.14 -10.91 8.99
C VAL A 286 -38.88 -11.58 7.65
N ALA A 287 -39.16 -12.87 7.55
CA ALA A 287 -39.07 -13.65 6.31
C ALA A 287 -40.36 -14.45 6.07
N GLY A 288 -40.73 -14.60 4.80
CA GLY A 288 -41.87 -15.40 4.37
C GLY A 288 -41.51 -16.87 4.19
N ILE A 289 -42.38 -17.77 4.64
CA ILE A 289 -42.21 -19.22 4.49
C ILE A 289 -42.73 -19.64 3.12
N ARG A 290 -41.84 -20.17 2.27
CA ARG A 290 -42.12 -20.58 0.89
C ARG A 290 -42.54 -22.04 0.76
N ARG A 291 -42.00 -22.91 1.62
CA ARG A 291 -42.21 -24.36 1.55
C ARG A 291 -42.04 -24.95 2.94
N VAL A 292 -42.92 -25.87 3.31
CA VAL A 292 -42.72 -26.75 4.46
C VAL A 292 -42.53 -28.18 4.00
N LYS A 293 -41.62 -28.93 4.62
CA LYS A 293 -41.35 -30.32 4.26
C LYS A 293 -40.81 -31.12 5.43
N THR A 294 -41.08 -32.41 5.42
CA THR A 294 -40.40 -33.38 6.30
C THR A 294 -39.43 -34.19 5.45
N THR A 295 -38.18 -34.29 5.89
CA THR A 295 -37.18 -35.13 5.22
C THR A 295 -36.34 -35.83 6.27
N LYS A 296 -36.11 -37.13 6.08
CA LYS A 296 -35.36 -37.98 7.03
C LYS A 296 -35.84 -37.88 8.49
N GLY A 297 -37.14 -37.67 8.69
CA GLY A 297 -37.75 -37.57 10.03
C GLY A 297 -37.64 -36.19 10.70
N GLU A 298 -37.08 -35.18 10.02
CA GLU A 298 -36.99 -33.82 10.53
C GLU A 298 -37.86 -32.85 9.71
N ASN A 299 -38.45 -31.88 10.39
CA ASN A 299 -39.34 -30.87 9.80
C ASN A 299 -38.58 -29.58 9.47
N PHE A 300 -38.78 -29.09 8.24
CA PHE A 300 -38.13 -27.89 7.72
C PHE A 300 -39.14 -26.89 7.16
N ALA A 301 -38.95 -25.62 7.48
CA ALA A 301 -39.62 -24.49 6.85
C ALA A 301 -38.59 -23.65 6.07
N VAL A 302 -38.72 -23.65 4.74
CA VAL A 302 -37.82 -22.93 3.83
C VAL A 302 -38.34 -21.52 3.64
N CYS A 303 -37.57 -20.53 4.04
CA CYS A 303 -37.91 -19.11 4.02
C CYS A 303 -37.31 -18.39 2.81
N ASP A 304 -37.79 -17.17 2.54
CA ASP A 304 -37.28 -16.31 1.48
C ASP A 304 -36.14 -15.38 1.89
N GLY A 305 -35.73 -15.44 3.17
CA GLY A 305 -34.55 -14.82 3.73
C GLY A 305 -33.79 -15.80 4.61
N GLY A 306 -32.46 -15.69 4.61
CA GLY A 306 -31.55 -16.62 5.26
C GLY A 306 -30.31 -15.96 5.84
N SER A 307 -29.25 -16.74 5.98
CA SER A 307 -27.92 -16.34 6.43
C SER A 307 -27.31 -15.18 5.63
N ASN A 308 -27.69 -15.00 4.36
CA ASN A 308 -27.24 -13.86 3.55
C ASN A 308 -27.77 -12.50 4.03
N VAL A 309 -28.92 -12.48 4.72
CA VAL A 309 -29.53 -11.25 5.24
C VAL A 309 -29.62 -11.21 6.76
N HIS A 310 -29.33 -12.32 7.46
CA HIS A 310 -29.16 -12.39 8.92
C HIS A 310 -28.15 -13.48 9.32
N SER A 311 -26.87 -13.20 9.11
CA SER A 311 -25.79 -14.15 9.40
C SER A 311 -25.68 -14.52 10.88
N ALA A 312 -25.95 -13.56 11.78
CA ALA A 312 -25.84 -13.78 13.21
C ALA A 312 -26.88 -14.78 13.74
N ALA A 313 -28.13 -14.68 13.27
CA ALA A 313 -29.17 -15.68 13.59
C ALA A 313 -28.83 -17.04 12.97
N ALA A 314 -28.15 -17.04 11.83
CA ALA A 314 -27.72 -18.27 11.16
C ALA A 314 -26.51 -18.98 11.79
N GLY A 315 -26.08 -18.54 12.97
CA GLY A 315 -24.95 -19.17 13.65
C GLY A 315 -23.58 -18.81 13.06
N GLN A 316 -23.53 -17.90 12.08
CA GLN A 316 -22.29 -17.50 11.43
C GLN A 316 -21.64 -16.39 12.28
N GLY A 317 -20.50 -16.73 12.88
CA GLY A 317 -19.76 -15.87 13.81
C GLY A 317 -19.78 -16.41 15.25
N PHE A 318 -19.86 -15.50 16.23
CA PHE A 318 -19.77 -15.83 17.66
C PHE A 318 -21.11 -16.18 18.32
N MET A 319 -22.22 -15.98 17.61
CA MET A 319 -23.56 -16.38 18.04
C MET A 319 -23.85 -17.75 17.43
N ARG A 320 -24.20 -18.76 18.22
CA ARG A 320 -24.40 -20.15 17.76
C ARG A 320 -25.71 -20.78 18.20
N ARG A 321 -26.48 -20.10 19.05
CA ARG A 321 -27.80 -20.55 19.50
C ARG A 321 -28.88 -19.71 18.84
N ASN A 322 -30.10 -20.25 18.81
CA ASN A 322 -31.25 -19.56 18.23
C ASN A 322 -31.49 -18.22 18.94
N PHE A 323 -31.73 -17.19 18.14
CA PHE A 323 -32.31 -15.95 18.62
C PHE A 323 -33.77 -16.20 19.04
N PRO A 324 -34.41 -15.26 19.77
CA PRO A 324 -35.84 -15.39 20.05
C PRO A 324 -36.65 -15.26 18.76
N VAL A 325 -37.65 -16.13 18.59
CA VAL A 325 -38.40 -16.28 17.34
C VAL A 325 -39.90 -16.27 17.60
N SER A 326 -40.68 -15.74 16.66
CA SER A 326 -42.14 -15.85 16.64
C SER A 326 -42.66 -16.23 15.26
N LEU A 327 -43.76 -16.97 15.23
CA LEU A 327 -44.51 -17.26 14.01
C LEU A 327 -45.71 -16.31 13.90
N VAL A 328 -45.90 -15.73 12.73
CA VAL A 328 -47.08 -14.92 12.39
C VAL A 328 -47.89 -15.68 11.33
N PRO A 329 -49.02 -16.31 11.71
CA PRO A 329 -49.83 -17.11 10.80
C PRO A 329 -50.49 -16.29 9.68
N ASN A 330 -50.68 -16.89 8.50
CA ASN A 330 -51.45 -16.32 7.40
C ASN A 330 -52.93 -16.74 7.48
N GLY A 331 -53.61 -16.25 8.52
CA GLY A 331 -55.01 -16.58 8.81
C GLY A 331 -55.21 -17.28 10.15
N PRO A 332 -56.48 -17.45 10.58
CA PRO A 332 -56.80 -18.07 11.86
C PRO A 332 -56.33 -19.54 11.89
N ARG A 333 -55.71 -19.94 13.00
CA ARG A 333 -55.35 -21.33 13.27
C ARG A 333 -55.64 -21.71 14.70
N ASP A 334 -56.09 -22.94 14.87
CA ASP A 334 -56.08 -23.59 16.17
C ASP A 334 -54.65 -23.76 16.64
N ALA A 335 -54.42 -23.53 17.93
CA ALA A 335 -53.13 -23.76 18.56
C ALA A 335 -52.84 -25.26 18.59
N ALA A 336 -52.29 -25.79 17.50
CA ALA A 336 -51.78 -27.14 17.43
C ALA A 336 -50.65 -27.32 18.48
N THR A 337 -50.40 -28.57 18.86
CA THR A 337 -49.24 -28.92 19.69
C THR A 337 -47.95 -28.45 19.02
N ALA A 338 -47.08 -27.79 19.78
CA ALA A 338 -45.77 -27.37 19.28
C ALA A 338 -44.94 -28.59 18.88
N GLU A 339 -44.32 -28.53 17.71
CA GLU A 339 -43.40 -29.54 17.20
C GLU A 339 -42.03 -28.90 16.95
N LYS A 340 -40.98 -29.71 16.78
CA LYS A 340 -39.65 -29.21 16.44
C LYS A 340 -39.56 -28.90 14.95
N TRP A 341 -39.22 -27.65 14.63
CA TRP A 341 -39.04 -27.16 13.27
C TRP A 341 -37.70 -26.46 13.10
N THR A 342 -37.08 -26.68 11.95
CA THR A 342 -35.87 -25.96 11.50
C THR A 342 -36.24 -25.00 10.38
N PHE A 343 -35.92 -23.72 10.56
CA PHE A 343 -36.14 -22.66 9.58
C PHE A 343 -34.86 -22.41 8.80
N THR A 344 -34.92 -22.60 7.50
CA THR A 344 -33.81 -22.38 6.57
C THR A 344 -34.08 -21.18 5.69
N GLY A 345 -33.04 -20.60 5.09
CA GLY A 345 -33.20 -19.62 4.02
C GLY A 345 -33.31 -20.27 2.63
N PRO A 346 -33.20 -19.45 1.57
CA PRO A 346 -33.34 -19.88 0.18
C PRO A 346 -32.03 -20.32 -0.50
N LEU A 347 -30.90 -20.30 0.20
CA LEU A 347 -29.57 -20.46 -0.39
C LEU A 347 -29.22 -21.94 -0.63
N CYS A 348 -28.36 -22.21 -1.63
CA CYS A 348 -27.89 -23.56 -1.95
C CYS A 348 -26.74 -24.03 -1.04
N THR A 349 -26.82 -23.75 0.26
CA THR A 349 -25.80 -24.16 1.25
C THR A 349 -26.46 -24.75 2.49
N PRO A 350 -25.92 -25.84 3.07
CA PRO A 350 -26.46 -26.43 4.30
C PRO A 350 -26.30 -25.50 5.51
N MET A 351 -25.46 -24.47 5.43
CA MET A 351 -25.26 -23.48 6.49
C MET A 351 -26.37 -22.42 6.56
N ASP A 352 -27.35 -22.48 5.65
CA ASP A 352 -28.43 -21.49 5.56
C ASP A 352 -29.59 -21.80 6.52
N VAL A 353 -29.30 -21.84 7.81
CA VAL A 353 -30.26 -22.20 8.87
C VAL A 353 -30.38 -21.03 9.83
N ILE A 354 -31.52 -20.33 9.84
CA ILE A 354 -31.75 -19.12 10.66
C ILE A 354 -32.37 -19.43 12.04
N ALA A 355 -32.98 -20.61 12.20
CA ALA A 355 -33.37 -21.16 13.49
C ALA A 355 -33.40 -22.69 13.40
N SER A 356 -32.76 -23.38 14.36
CA SER A 356 -32.60 -24.83 14.34
C SER A 356 -33.42 -25.51 15.43
N ALA A 357 -34.25 -26.50 15.05
CA ALA A 357 -35.00 -27.37 15.94
C ALA A 357 -35.77 -26.64 17.07
N ILE A 358 -36.46 -25.54 16.75
CA ILE A 358 -37.27 -24.79 17.72
C ILE A 358 -38.65 -25.41 17.88
N GLU A 359 -39.18 -25.43 19.11
CA GLU A 359 -40.55 -25.88 19.38
C GLU A 359 -41.54 -24.76 19.08
N ILE A 360 -42.37 -24.95 18.06
CA ILE A 360 -43.30 -23.93 17.57
C ILE A 360 -44.54 -24.60 16.95
N PRO A 361 -45.72 -23.96 16.94
CA PRO A 361 -46.85 -24.45 16.17
C PRO A 361 -46.47 -24.67 14.70
N ALA A 362 -47.04 -25.72 14.09
CA ALA A 362 -46.67 -26.11 12.73
C ALA A 362 -46.78 -24.92 11.73
N PRO A 363 -45.66 -24.47 11.13
CA PRO A 363 -45.68 -23.43 10.12
C PRO A 363 -46.33 -23.93 8.84
N GLN A 364 -46.87 -23.02 8.05
CA GLN A 364 -47.40 -23.29 6.71
C GLN A 364 -46.84 -22.29 5.70
N GLU A 365 -46.98 -22.61 4.42
CA GLU A 365 -46.63 -21.68 3.33
C GLU A 365 -47.42 -20.37 3.44
N GLY A 366 -46.74 -19.24 3.27
CA GLY A 366 -47.31 -17.89 3.42
C GLY A 366 -47.26 -17.33 4.85
N ASP A 367 -46.87 -18.13 5.85
CA ASP A 367 -46.55 -17.62 7.18
C ASP A 367 -45.31 -16.72 7.17
N LEU A 368 -45.20 -15.88 8.21
CA LEU A 368 -43.99 -15.12 8.45
C LEU A 368 -43.27 -15.67 9.68
N ILE A 369 -41.96 -15.83 9.56
CA ILE A 369 -41.07 -16.04 10.69
C ILE A 369 -40.45 -14.71 11.09
N CYS A 370 -40.46 -14.42 12.39
CA CYS A 370 -39.94 -13.17 12.95
C CYS A 370 -38.77 -13.50 13.89
N ILE A 371 -37.60 -12.91 13.65
CA ILE A 371 -36.41 -13.05 14.51
C ILE A 371 -36.21 -11.75 15.27
N HIS A 372 -36.39 -11.81 16.59
CA HIS A 372 -36.28 -10.67 17.50
C HIS A 372 -34.84 -10.23 17.70
N GLN A 373 -34.67 -9.04 18.27
CA GLN A 373 -33.37 -8.47 18.64
C GLN A 373 -32.42 -8.30 17.45
N SER A 374 -33.01 -8.01 16.29
CA SER A 374 -32.33 -8.00 14.99
C SER A 374 -31.97 -6.58 14.52
N GLY A 375 -32.09 -5.56 15.37
CA GLY A 375 -31.81 -4.18 14.98
C GLY A 375 -30.33 -3.82 14.85
N GLY A 376 -29.41 -4.66 15.33
CA GLY A 376 -27.97 -4.45 15.23
C GLY A 376 -27.25 -5.64 14.62
N TYR A 377 -26.34 -5.37 13.68
CA TYR A 377 -25.56 -6.36 12.93
C TYR A 377 -26.44 -7.36 12.16
N GLY A 378 -27.60 -6.90 11.68
CA GLY A 378 -28.45 -7.65 10.76
C GLY A 378 -27.91 -7.56 9.33
N PRO A 379 -28.46 -6.69 8.45
CA PRO A 379 -27.95 -6.54 7.08
C PRO A 379 -26.50 -6.06 7.04
N SER A 380 -26.09 -5.18 7.96
CA SER A 380 -24.75 -4.56 7.98
C SER A 380 -23.61 -5.55 8.22
N ALA A 381 -23.90 -6.73 8.77
CA ALA A 381 -22.91 -7.79 9.03
C ALA A 381 -23.26 -9.10 8.31
N SER A 382 -24.11 -9.05 7.28
CA SER A 382 -24.48 -10.21 6.47
C SER A 382 -23.99 -10.07 5.02
N PRO A 383 -23.64 -11.16 4.33
CA PRO A 383 -23.17 -11.12 2.95
C PRO A 383 -24.37 -11.00 2.01
N VAL A 384 -25.01 -9.83 2.00
CA VAL A 384 -26.29 -9.56 1.31
C VAL A 384 -26.25 -9.86 -0.19
N ASP A 385 -25.09 -9.77 -0.83
CA ASP A 385 -24.92 -10.07 -2.24
C ASP A 385 -24.63 -11.54 -2.56
N PHE A 386 -24.45 -12.39 -1.54
CA PHE A 386 -24.14 -13.81 -1.74
C PHE A 386 -25.22 -14.52 -2.54
N LEU A 387 -24.78 -15.27 -3.56
CA LEU A 387 -25.63 -15.95 -4.56
C LEU A 387 -26.63 -15.03 -5.29
N GLY A 388 -26.41 -13.71 -5.26
CA GLY A 388 -27.24 -12.77 -6.01
C GLY A 388 -28.64 -12.55 -5.43
N PHE A 389 -28.90 -12.84 -4.15
CA PHE A 389 -30.22 -12.60 -3.53
C PHE A 389 -30.50 -11.13 -3.14
N GLY A 390 -29.44 -10.36 -2.88
CA GLY A 390 -29.51 -8.93 -2.56
C GLY A 390 -29.93 -8.63 -1.12
N ALA A 391 -29.82 -7.35 -0.75
CA ALA A 391 -30.22 -6.84 0.56
C ALA A 391 -31.74 -6.91 0.78
N PRO A 392 -32.22 -7.04 2.03
CA PRO A 392 -33.64 -6.97 2.36
C PRO A 392 -34.15 -5.52 2.30
N ALA A 393 -35.47 -5.33 2.30
CA ALA A 393 -36.04 -4.02 2.61
C ALA A 393 -35.85 -3.69 4.10
N GLU A 394 -35.80 -2.41 4.44
CA GLU A 394 -35.75 -1.93 5.82
C GLU A 394 -36.85 -0.88 6.03
N VAL A 395 -37.65 -1.03 7.09
CA VAL A 395 -38.83 -0.19 7.38
C VAL A 395 -38.70 0.40 8.78
N MET A 396 -38.95 1.70 8.91
CA MET A 396 -39.07 2.38 10.20
C MET A 396 -40.55 2.50 10.57
N ALA A 397 -40.90 2.08 11.79
CA ALA A 397 -42.21 2.30 12.38
C ALA A 397 -42.09 3.40 13.45
N ASP A 398 -42.93 4.44 13.33
CA ASP A 398 -43.01 5.54 14.31
C ASP A 398 -44.48 5.87 14.58
N GLY A 399 -44.99 5.43 15.73
CA GLY A 399 -46.42 5.47 16.04
C GLY A 399 -47.21 4.65 15.01
N ASP A 400 -48.13 5.31 14.31
CA ASP A 400 -48.92 4.72 13.22
C ASP A 400 -48.31 4.93 11.83
N THR A 401 -47.15 5.59 11.74
CA THR A 401 -46.46 5.86 10.49
C THR A 401 -45.47 4.75 10.16
N LEU A 402 -45.49 4.29 8.92
CA LEU A 402 -44.51 3.33 8.37
C LEU A 402 -43.75 4.00 7.23
N THR A 403 -42.43 4.02 7.33
CA THR A 403 -41.54 4.59 6.32
C THR A 403 -40.61 3.52 5.78
N VAL A 404 -40.53 3.37 4.46
CA VAL A 404 -39.49 2.53 3.86
C VAL A 404 -38.16 3.24 4.01
N ALA A 405 -37.35 2.77 4.97
CA ALA A 405 -36.05 3.35 5.29
C ALA A 405 -34.98 2.93 4.28
N LYS A 406 -35.17 1.77 3.64
CA LYS A 406 -34.36 1.30 2.51
C LYS A 406 -35.18 0.36 1.63
N GLU A 407 -35.24 0.66 0.36
CA GLU A 407 -35.87 -0.21 -0.64
C GLU A 407 -35.05 -1.47 -0.87
N ARG A 408 -35.74 -2.57 -1.16
CA ARG A 408 -35.09 -3.80 -1.63
C ARG A 408 -34.67 -3.62 -3.10
N PRO A 409 -33.38 -3.74 -3.45
CA PRO A 409 -32.96 -3.63 -4.85
C PRO A 409 -33.52 -4.79 -5.68
N ASP A 410 -34.11 -4.48 -6.84
CA ASP A 410 -34.48 -5.50 -7.82
C ASP A 410 -33.26 -6.03 -8.59
N TRP A 411 -33.45 -7.12 -9.34
CA TRP A 411 -32.35 -7.74 -10.08
C TRP A 411 -31.89 -6.85 -11.24
N GLN A 412 -32.78 -6.05 -11.83
CA GLN A 412 -32.44 -5.11 -12.90
C GLN A 412 -31.46 -4.04 -12.42
N SER A 413 -31.73 -3.41 -11.28
CA SER A 413 -30.88 -2.37 -10.68
C SER A 413 -29.50 -2.92 -10.35
N ARG A 414 -29.41 -4.17 -9.87
CA ARG A 414 -28.15 -4.84 -9.55
C ARG A 414 -27.36 -5.29 -10.77
N LEU A 415 -28.04 -5.61 -11.88
CA LEU A 415 -27.34 -5.82 -13.16
C LEU A 415 -26.85 -4.51 -13.74
N ALA A 416 -27.60 -3.41 -13.57
CA ALA A 416 -27.20 -2.10 -14.07
C ALA A 416 -25.83 -1.67 -13.49
N THR A 417 -25.56 -1.96 -12.21
CA THR A 417 -24.24 -1.68 -11.58
C THR A 417 -23.10 -2.58 -12.07
N GLN A 418 -23.41 -3.69 -12.76
CA GLN A 418 -22.44 -4.62 -13.33
C GLN A 418 -22.19 -4.39 -14.82
N THR A 419 -22.80 -3.36 -15.40
CA THR A 419 -22.59 -3.02 -16.82
C THR A 419 -21.13 -2.66 -17.03
N PRO A 420 -20.37 -3.42 -17.83
CA PRO A 420 -18.97 -3.12 -18.08
C PRO A 420 -18.87 -1.73 -18.70
N ARG A 421 -18.12 -0.84 -18.07
CA ARG A 421 -17.70 0.42 -18.69
C ARG A 421 -16.24 0.30 -19.05
N ALA A 422 -15.88 0.72 -20.26
CA ALA A 422 -14.50 1.05 -20.54
C ALA A 422 -14.13 2.19 -19.57
N ILE A 423 -13.16 1.96 -18.70
CA ILE A 423 -12.55 3.05 -17.95
C ILE A 423 -11.54 3.64 -18.94
N PRO A 424 -11.79 4.83 -19.50
CA PRO A 424 -10.74 5.51 -20.23
C PRO A 424 -9.56 5.65 -19.27
N MET A 425 -8.38 5.17 -19.66
CA MET A 425 -7.18 5.53 -18.91
C MET A 425 -7.06 7.04 -19.00
N ASP A 426 -7.38 7.68 -17.88
CA ASP A 426 -7.19 9.10 -17.72
C ASP A 426 -5.69 9.37 -17.65
N MET A 427 -5.11 9.59 -18.83
CA MET A 427 -3.75 10.09 -18.99
C MET A 427 -3.63 11.57 -18.58
N THR A 428 -4.73 12.24 -18.20
CA THR A 428 -4.81 13.69 -17.96
C THR A 428 -4.75 14.11 -16.48
N GLY A 429 -4.59 13.16 -15.56
CA GLY A 429 -4.09 13.37 -14.19
C GLY A 429 -2.57 13.28 -14.04
N ILE A 430 -1.85 12.96 -15.13
CA ILE A 430 -0.46 13.39 -15.25
C ILE A 430 -0.57 14.91 -15.37
N ALA A 431 -0.17 15.63 -14.32
CA ALA A 431 -0.06 17.09 -14.29
C ALA A 431 0.29 17.59 -15.69
N ALA A 432 -0.40 18.64 -16.18
CA ALA A 432 -0.13 19.30 -17.46
C ALA A 432 1.35 19.13 -17.77
N ALA A 433 1.65 18.31 -18.80
CA ALA A 433 2.95 17.67 -18.96
C ALA A 433 4.02 18.61 -18.44
N PRO A 434 4.66 18.33 -17.26
CA PRO A 434 5.87 19.06 -16.95
C PRO A 434 6.69 18.92 -18.22
N ALA A 435 7.12 20.08 -18.73
CA ALA A 435 8.04 20.24 -19.85
C ALA A 435 8.69 18.88 -20.17
N ALA A 436 8.28 18.24 -21.28
CA ALA A 436 8.41 16.80 -21.56
C ALA A 436 9.58 16.19 -20.75
N PRO A 437 9.38 15.18 -19.88
CA PRO A 437 10.41 14.72 -18.94
C PRO A 437 11.76 14.66 -19.64
N PHE A 438 12.71 15.44 -19.11
CA PHE A 438 13.93 15.86 -19.83
C PHE A 438 13.71 16.99 -20.86
N ASP A 439 13.08 18.08 -20.46
CA ASP A 439 13.08 19.33 -21.24
C ASP A 439 14.22 20.21 -20.75
N HIS A 440 15.28 20.27 -21.56
CA HIS A 440 16.47 21.04 -21.26
C HIS A 440 17.11 21.50 -22.59
N PRO A 441 17.47 22.79 -22.75
CA PRO A 441 18.02 23.32 -24.01
C PRO A 441 19.23 22.55 -24.55
N ALA A 442 20.08 22.01 -23.66
CA ALA A 442 21.22 21.17 -24.04
C ALA A 442 20.82 19.93 -24.86
N LEU A 443 19.65 19.33 -24.59
CA LEU A 443 19.18 18.12 -25.28
C LEU A 443 18.80 18.40 -26.73
N ASP A 444 18.30 19.61 -27.02
CA ASP A 444 18.00 20.04 -28.38
C ASP A 444 19.29 20.28 -29.16
N ARG A 445 20.30 20.87 -28.51
CA ARG A 445 21.64 21.08 -29.10
C ARG A 445 22.34 19.76 -29.43
N LEU A 446 22.06 18.67 -28.70
CA LEU A 446 22.56 17.33 -29.05
C LEU A 446 22.01 16.80 -30.37
N SER A 447 20.88 17.31 -30.89
CA SER A 447 20.27 16.82 -32.13
C SER A 447 21.22 16.90 -33.34
N GLY A 448 22.15 17.86 -33.33
CA GLY A 448 23.19 17.99 -34.35
C GLY A 448 24.20 16.84 -34.38
N LEU A 449 24.30 16.04 -33.31
CA LEU A 449 25.20 14.88 -33.23
C LEU A 449 24.61 13.61 -33.87
N ARG A 450 23.31 13.60 -34.23
CA ARG A 450 22.65 12.42 -34.79
C ARG A 450 23.39 11.82 -36.00
N PRO A 451 23.81 12.60 -37.02
CA PRO A 451 24.52 12.03 -38.18
C PRO A 451 25.85 11.39 -37.79
N LEU A 452 26.58 11.99 -36.84
CA LEU A 452 27.84 11.45 -36.32
C LEU A 452 27.60 10.11 -35.61
N PHE A 453 26.62 10.04 -34.72
CA PHE A 453 26.28 8.81 -33.99
C PHE A 453 25.79 7.70 -34.93
N GLU A 454 24.90 8.00 -35.88
CA GLU A 454 24.40 7.00 -36.82
C GLU A 454 25.51 6.46 -37.73
N MET A 455 26.40 7.33 -38.22
CA MET A 455 27.57 6.96 -39.03
C MET A 455 28.57 6.12 -38.23
N THR A 456 29.00 6.58 -37.06
CA THR A 456 29.98 5.86 -36.24
C THR A 456 29.40 4.56 -35.71
N GLY A 457 28.13 4.52 -35.33
CA GLY A 457 27.44 3.30 -34.94
C GLY A 457 27.46 2.22 -36.04
N ASN A 458 27.38 2.61 -37.31
CA ASN A 458 27.53 1.67 -38.43
C ASN A 458 28.96 1.13 -38.52
N ARG A 459 29.97 1.99 -38.32
CA ARG A 459 31.38 1.57 -38.37
C ARG A 459 31.75 0.64 -37.21
N LEU A 460 31.20 0.87 -36.02
CA LEU A 460 31.44 0.04 -34.83
C LEU A 460 31.06 -1.43 -35.01
N GLU A 461 30.21 -1.77 -35.99
CA GLU A 461 29.88 -3.16 -36.35
C GLU A 461 31.09 -3.97 -36.81
N THR A 462 32.08 -3.30 -37.40
CA THR A 462 33.26 -3.95 -38.02
C THR A 462 34.59 -3.36 -37.55
N ASP A 463 34.58 -2.16 -36.97
CA ASP A 463 35.75 -1.42 -36.52
C ASP A 463 35.53 -0.93 -35.08
N PRO A 464 35.98 -1.69 -34.06
CA PRO A 464 35.90 -1.27 -32.67
C PRO A 464 36.66 0.03 -32.37
N GLY A 465 37.58 0.47 -33.25
CA GLY A 465 38.33 1.73 -33.11
C GLY A 465 37.55 2.97 -33.55
N ALA A 466 36.39 2.81 -34.17
CA ALA A 466 35.59 3.93 -34.70
C ALA A 466 35.08 4.89 -33.61
N TRP A 467 35.14 4.53 -32.33
CA TRP A 467 34.82 5.43 -31.21
C TRP A 467 35.65 6.72 -31.24
N ALA A 468 36.84 6.70 -31.83
CA ALA A 468 37.70 7.88 -31.96
C ALA A 468 37.02 9.01 -32.77
N ASP A 469 36.12 8.68 -33.71
CA ASP A 469 35.31 9.66 -34.45
C ASP A 469 34.44 10.49 -33.48
N LEU A 470 33.86 9.81 -32.49
CA LEU A 470 33.01 10.44 -31.48
C LEU A 470 33.86 11.34 -30.58
N TRP A 471 35.00 10.83 -30.10
CA TRP A 471 35.90 11.59 -29.23
C TRP A 471 36.51 12.83 -29.89
N ALA A 472 36.67 12.83 -31.21
CA ALA A 472 37.16 13.99 -31.94
C ALA A 472 36.20 15.20 -31.83
N ASN A 473 34.90 14.94 -31.61
CA ASN A 473 33.92 16.00 -31.39
C ASN A 473 34.06 16.61 -29.97
N PRO A 474 34.28 17.93 -29.82
CA PRO A 474 34.49 18.54 -28.51
C PRO A 474 33.34 18.35 -27.51
N THR A 475 32.10 18.34 -27.99
CA THR A 475 30.92 18.13 -27.15
C THR A 475 30.87 16.70 -26.64
N VAL A 476 31.05 15.72 -27.52
CA VAL A 476 31.05 14.30 -27.13
C VAL A 476 32.23 13.99 -26.22
N ARG A 477 33.40 14.57 -26.50
CA ARG A 477 34.57 14.50 -25.61
C ARG A 477 34.24 14.98 -24.20
N ALA A 478 33.63 16.14 -24.04
CA ALA A 478 33.25 16.64 -22.72
C ALA A 478 32.20 15.77 -22.00
N LEU A 479 31.29 15.11 -22.74
CA LEU A 479 30.33 14.19 -22.12
C LEU A 479 31.01 12.97 -21.47
N THR A 480 32.18 12.57 -21.96
CA THR A 480 32.92 11.43 -21.37
C THR A 480 33.52 11.72 -20.00
N THR A 481 33.67 12.99 -19.65
CA THR A 481 34.25 13.42 -18.36
C THR A 481 33.17 13.65 -17.30
N ILE A 482 31.89 13.35 -17.59
CA ILE A 482 30.84 13.36 -16.57
C ILE A 482 31.18 12.34 -15.47
N GLY A 483 31.33 12.83 -14.24
CA GLY A 483 31.75 12.04 -13.08
C GLY A 483 33.26 12.04 -12.81
N VAL A 484 34.06 12.76 -13.61
CA VAL A 484 35.45 13.10 -13.30
C VAL A 484 35.46 14.33 -12.38
N PRO A 485 36.18 14.32 -11.24
CA PRO A 485 36.28 15.50 -10.39
C PRO A 485 36.94 16.68 -11.11
N ASP A 486 36.57 17.90 -10.77
CA ASP A 486 36.96 19.11 -11.50
C ASP A 486 38.49 19.28 -11.61
N ASP A 487 39.24 18.95 -10.56
CA ASP A 487 40.71 19.00 -10.52
C ASP A 487 41.40 18.07 -11.54
N TYR A 488 40.64 17.13 -12.11
CA TYR A 488 41.10 16.16 -13.10
C TYR A 488 40.41 16.32 -14.47
N ASN A 489 39.39 17.17 -14.57
CA ASN A 489 38.57 17.29 -15.78
C ASN A 489 39.23 18.20 -16.83
N GLY A 490 39.95 17.61 -17.78
CA GLY A 490 40.57 18.35 -18.89
C GLY A 490 39.61 18.83 -19.98
N PHE A 491 38.36 18.40 -19.95
CA PHE A 491 37.36 18.65 -21.00
C PHE A 491 35.99 18.98 -20.38
N PRO A 492 35.87 20.09 -19.62
CA PRO A 492 34.64 20.39 -18.90
C PRO A 492 33.49 20.76 -19.84
N LEU A 493 32.25 20.46 -19.43
CA LEU A 493 31.05 20.75 -20.22
C LEU A 493 30.83 22.24 -20.46
N SER A 494 31.31 23.09 -19.54
CA SER A 494 31.27 24.56 -19.64
C SER A 494 31.99 25.12 -20.87
N GLN A 495 32.89 24.34 -21.50
CA GLN A 495 33.60 24.72 -22.73
C GLN A 495 32.90 24.24 -24.01
N THR A 496 31.68 23.72 -23.91
CA THR A 496 30.91 23.21 -25.06
C THR A 496 29.73 24.12 -25.40
N ASP A 497 29.20 23.93 -26.61
CA ASP A 497 27.99 24.62 -27.05
C ASP A 497 26.72 24.13 -26.34
N LEU A 498 26.79 23.16 -25.40
CA LEU A 498 25.63 22.68 -24.65
C LEU A 498 25.07 23.71 -23.67
N GLY A 499 25.87 24.71 -23.28
CA GLY A 499 25.45 25.78 -22.36
C GLY A 499 25.07 25.28 -20.96
N ILE A 500 25.82 24.28 -20.47
CA ILE A 500 25.69 23.74 -19.12
C ILE A 500 27.04 23.86 -18.41
N GLU A 501 27.03 24.37 -17.18
CA GLU A 501 28.22 24.47 -16.34
C GLU A 501 28.43 23.15 -15.60
N ASP A 502 27.40 22.69 -14.88
CA ASP A 502 27.36 21.41 -14.18
C ASP A 502 26.35 20.45 -14.79
N CYS A 503 26.56 19.14 -14.57
CA CYS A 503 25.67 18.08 -15.04
C CYS A 503 25.11 17.27 -13.86
N PRO A 504 23.95 17.67 -13.30
CA PRO A 504 23.24 16.87 -12.30
C PRO A 504 22.93 15.46 -12.81
N HIS A 505 22.78 14.50 -11.89
CA HIS A 505 22.52 13.11 -12.27
C HIS A 505 21.29 12.95 -13.19
N ALA A 506 20.22 13.70 -12.92
CA ALA A 506 19.02 13.70 -13.76
C ALA A 506 19.31 14.17 -15.20
N LEU A 507 20.11 15.22 -15.36
CA LEU A 507 20.52 15.73 -16.67
C LEU A 507 21.47 14.75 -17.39
N HIS A 508 22.38 14.10 -16.66
CA HIS A 508 23.23 13.05 -17.25
C HIS A 508 22.39 11.91 -17.84
N VAL A 509 21.40 11.42 -17.08
CA VAL A 509 20.50 10.35 -17.54
C VAL A 509 19.65 10.81 -18.75
N ALA A 510 19.23 12.07 -18.77
CA ALA A 510 18.57 12.68 -19.92
C ALA A 510 19.43 12.73 -21.19
N LEU A 511 20.70 13.16 -21.06
CA LEU A 511 21.66 13.21 -22.16
C LEU A 511 21.89 11.81 -22.73
N VAL A 512 22.02 10.79 -21.86
CA VAL A 512 22.16 9.38 -22.26
C VAL A 512 20.93 8.90 -23.02
N GLU A 513 19.72 9.15 -22.52
CA GLU A 513 18.48 8.79 -23.20
C GLU A 513 18.42 9.41 -24.60
N ARG A 514 18.71 10.71 -24.71
CA ARG A 514 18.70 11.45 -25.99
C ARG A 514 19.70 10.90 -27.00
N LEU A 515 20.93 10.63 -26.57
CA LEU A 515 21.98 10.07 -27.43
C LEU A 515 21.66 8.64 -27.86
N ALA A 516 21.04 7.84 -26.99
CA ALA A 516 20.66 6.46 -27.29
C ALA A 516 19.57 6.40 -28.37
N ARG A 517 18.76 7.45 -28.53
CA ARG A 517 17.86 7.60 -29.69
C ARG A 517 18.62 7.57 -31.01
N PHE A 518 19.82 8.15 -31.05
CA PHE A 518 20.68 8.13 -32.22
C PHE A 518 21.35 6.76 -32.34
N ASP A 519 22.14 6.38 -31.33
CA ASP A 519 22.81 5.08 -31.30
C ASP A 519 23.35 4.74 -29.88
N PRO A 520 22.83 3.68 -29.22
CA PRO A 520 23.30 3.29 -27.89
C PRO A 520 24.69 2.64 -27.91
N SER A 521 25.09 2.02 -29.03
CA SER A 521 26.41 1.39 -29.19
C SER A 521 27.52 2.44 -29.10
N CYS A 522 27.30 3.62 -29.69
CA CYS A 522 28.23 4.76 -29.60
C CYS A 522 28.49 5.21 -28.17
N ILE A 523 27.47 5.22 -27.30
CA ILE A 523 27.63 5.61 -25.89
C ILE A 523 28.53 4.62 -25.15
N LEU A 524 28.31 3.32 -25.38
CA LEU A 524 29.11 2.25 -24.76
C LEU A 524 30.54 2.19 -25.31
N ALA A 525 30.77 2.71 -26.51
CA ALA A 525 32.08 2.80 -27.13
C ALA A 525 32.97 3.89 -26.50
N LEU A 526 32.37 4.94 -25.94
CA LEU A 526 33.11 6.08 -25.42
C LEU A 526 33.94 5.71 -24.17
N PRO A 527 35.18 6.19 -24.07
CA PRO A 527 35.98 6.10 -22.84
C PRO A 527 35.34 6.97 -21.74
N GLY A 528 35.62 6.69 -20.46
CA GLY A 528 35.03 7.42 -19.34
C GLY A 528 35.17 6.68 -18.01
N PRO A 529 34.88 7.35 -16.87
CA PRO A 529 35.12 6.80 -15.53
C PRO A 529 34.14 5.68 -15.15
N SER A 530 32.87 5.80 -15.57
CA SER A 530 31.81 4.79 -15.36
C SER A 530 31.77 4.22 -13.92
N LEU A 531 31.34 2.96 -13.78
CA LEU A 531 31.25 2.24 -12.50
C LEU A 531 32.58 2.27 -11.72
N SER A 532 33.71 2.16 -12.41
CA SER A 532 35.04 2.14 -11.78
C SER A 532 35.36 3.46 -11.10
N GLY A 533 35.13 4.59 -11.76
CA GLY A 533 35.34 5.92 -11.17
C GLY A 533 34.38 6.17 -10.00
N GLY A 534 33.12 5.74 -10.11
CA GLY A 534 32.16 5.81 -9.00
C GLY A 534 32.65 5.04 -7.77
N ALA A 535 33.16 3.82 -7.97
CA ALA A 535 33.72 3.01 -6.88
C ALA A 535 35.00 3.62 -6.29
N VAL A 536 35.90 4.16 -7.14
CA VAL A 536 37.14 4.82 -6.68
C VAL A 536 36.82 6.07 -5.86
N LEU A 537 35.85 6.88 -6.26
CA LEU A 537 35.45 8.05 -5.46
C LEU A 537 34.76 7.67 -4.15
N ALA A 538 34.04 6.55 -4.13
CA ALA A 538 33.31 6.10 -2.95
C ALA A 538 34.22 5.43 -1.89
N ALA A 539 35.29 4.75 -2.31
CA ALA A 539 36.08 3.89 -1.43
C ALA A 539 37.61 4.03 -1.58
N GLY A 540 38.11 4.77 -2.57
CA GLY A 540 39.53 4.94 -2.82
C GLY A 540 40.22 5.91 -1.87
N ASN A 541 41.50 5.67 -1.58
CA ASN A 541 42.34 6.65 -0.88
C ASN A 541 42.86 7.74 -1.86
N PRO A 542 43.45 8.85 -1.37
CA PRO A 542 43.90 9.94 -2.25
C PRO A 542 44.90 9.53 -3.34
N ALA A 543 45.80 8.59 -3.06
CA ALA A 543 46.75 8.09 -4.06
C ALA A 543 46.06 7.26 -5.15
N GLN A 544 45.05 6.46 -4.79
CA GLN A 544 44.23 5.69 -5.72
C GLN A 544 43.35 6.62 -6.58
N ILE A 545 42.80 7.69 -5.99
CA ILE A 545 42.05 8.72 -6.72
C ILE A 545 42.96 9.43 -7.73
N GLU A 546 44.15 9.87 -7.32
CA GLU A 546 45.14 10.48 -8.23
C GLU A 546 45.52 9.52 -9.36
N ARG A 547 45.86 8.26 -9.04
CA ARG A 547 46.24 7.23 -10.02
C ARG A 547 45.14 7.01 -11.08
N PHE A 548 43.88 6.97 -10.65
CA PHE A 548 42.75 6.72 -11.54
C PHE A 548 42.37 7.95 -12.38
N PHE A 549 42.33 9.13 -11.78
CA PHE A 549 41.75 10.32 -12.41
C PHE A 549 42.76 11.26 -13.09
N ALA A 550 44.03 11.29 -12.69
CA ALA A 550 45.03 12.21 -13.28
C ALA A 550 45.12 12.18 -14.82
N PRO A 551 45.01 11.02 -15.49
CA PRO A 551 45.07 10.96 -16.96
C PRO A 551 43.89 11.65 -17.70
N TYR A 552 42.77 11.92 -17.03
CA TYR A 552 41.63 12.64 -17.64
C TYR A 552 41.94 14.12 -17.95
N ARG A 553 43.03 14.67 -17.43
CA ARG A 553 43.48 16.05 -17.70
C ARG A 553 43.88 16.28 -19.17
N THR A 554 44.35 15.23 -19.86
CA THR A 554 45.07 15.40 -21.13
C THR A 554 44.55 14.55 -22.28
N GLY A 555 43.75 13.50 -22.03
CA GLY A 555 43.30 12.63 -23.11
C GLY A 555 42.23 11.60 -22.72
N PRO A 556 41.78 10.78 -23.69
CA PRO A 556 40.77 9.75 -23.46
C PRO A 556 41.28 8.67 -22.51
N GLN A 557 40.44 8.25 -21.57
CA GLN A 557 40.77 7.20 -20.60
C GLN A 557 39.70 6.10 -20.63
N GLY A 558 40.06 4.96 -21.23
CA GLY A 558 39.23 3.76 -21.15
C GLY A 558 39.30 3.15 -19.76
N THR A 559 38.17 2.73 -19.22
CA THR A 559 38.09 2.00 -17.96
C THR A 559 37.25 0.74 -18.11
N PHE A 560 37.41 -0.20 -17.19
CA PHE A 560 36.57 -1.39 -17.13
C PHE A 560 36.23 -1.75 -15.68
N PHE A 561 35.12 -2.47 -15.51
CA PHE A 561 34.65 -2.96 -14.20
C PHE A 561 34.23 -4.43 -14.36
N ALA A 562 35.05 -5.36 -13.82
CA ALA A 562 34.90 -6.79 -14.07
C ALA A 562 34.26 -7.50 -12.88
N VAL A 563 32.97 -7.83 -13.00
CA VAL A 563 32.20 -8.53 -11.96
C VAL A 563 31.84 -9.94 -12.41
N THR A 564 31.20 -10.03 -13.58
CA THR A 564 30.55 -11.23 -14.10
C THR A 564 31.53 -12.38 -14.33
N GLU A 565 31.16 -13.57 -13.87
CA GLU A 565 31.90 -14.82 -14.03
C GLU A 565 31.10 -15.86 -14.84
N PRO A 566 31.76 -16.82 -15.51
CA PRO A 566 31.09 -17.82 -16.35
C PRO A 566 30.01 -18.64 -15.62
N ASP A 567 30.28 -19.10 -14.40
CA ASP A 567 29.42 -20.08 -13.70
C ASP A 567 28.37 -19.44 -12.78
N VAL A 568 28.61 -18.22 -12.30
CA VAL A 568 27.76 -17.54 -11.30
C VAL A 568 27.18 -16.21 -11.78
N GLY A 569 27.48 -15.80 -13.01
CA GLY A 569 27.05 -14.52 -13.56
C GLY A 569 27.57 -13.34 -12.73
N SER A 570 26.74 -12.32 -12.54
CA SER A 570 27.10 -11.11 -11.78
C SER A 570 26.87 -11.24 -10.26
N ASP A 571 26.57 -12.44 -9.73
CA ASP A 571 26.49 -12.66 -8.28
C ASP A 571 27.88 -12.73 -7.66
N ALA A 572 28.41 -11.54 -7.38
CA ALA A 572 29.74 -11.32 -6.85
C ALA A 572 29.97 -12.01 -5.48
N SER A 573 28.89 -12.36 -4.75
CA SER A 573 28.97 -13.04 -3.45
C SER A 573 29.44 -14.49 -3.59
N ASN A 574 29.12 -15.11 -4.73
CA ASN A 574 29.41 -16.50 -5.05
C ASN A 574 30.54 -16.66 -6.08
N GLY A 575 31.23 -15.56 -6.42
CA GLY A 575 32.36 -15.55 -7.34
C GLY A 575 33.54 -16.44 -6.91
N SER A 576 34.21 -17.00 -7.90
CA SER A 576 35.41 -17.84 -7.84
C SER A 576 36.72 -17.09 -8.05
N THR A 577 36.67 -15.83 -8.51
CA THR A 577 37.87 -14.99 -8.62
C THR A 577 38.39 -14.64 -7.23
N VAL A 578 39.66 -14.97 -6.97
CA VAL A 578 40.24 -14.87 -5.63
C VAL A 578 41.57 -14.13 -5.60
N VAL A 579 41.79 -13.40 -4.51
CA VAL A 579 43.09 -12.89 -4.09
C VAL A 579 43.64 -13.85 -3.04
N ARG A 580 44.77 -14.49 -3.34
CA ARG A 580 45.51 -15.36 -2.42
C ARG A 580 46.62 -14.58 -1.75
N GLU A 581 46.84 -14.81 -0.46
CA GLU A 581 47.93 -14.24 0.30
C GLU A 581 48.85 -15.38 0.76
N ALA A 582 50.11 -15.35 0.31
CA ALA A 582 51.11 -16.32 0.72
C ALA A 582 51.64 -16.00 2.13
N ALA A 583 52.31 -16.98 2.75
CA ALA A 583 52.83 -16.84 4.11
C ALA A 583 53.90 -15.73 4.27
N ASP A 584 54.50 -15.26 3.17
CA ASP A 584 55.45 -14.15 3.13
C ASP A 584 54.79 -12.78 2.94
N GLY A 585 53.45 -12.72 2.87
CA GLY A 585 52.67 -11.51 2.66
C GLY A 585 52.53 -11.07 1.20
N SER A 586 53.08 -11.83 0.24
CA SER A 586 52.82 -11.59 -1.18
C SER A 586 51.39 -11.99 -1.53
N MET A 587 50.74 -11.21 -2.40
CA MET A 587 49.38 -11.48 -2.85
C MET A 587 49.30 -11.69 -4.36
N THR A 588 48.44 -12.61 -4.80
CA THR A 588 48.17 -12.86 -6.22
C THR A 588 46.67 -12.95 -6.51
N LEU A 589 46.26 -12.47 -7.69
CA LEU A 589 44.88 -12.52 -8.18
C LEU A 589 44.76 -13.55 -9.30
N SER A 590 43.82 -14.48 -9.16
CA SER A 590 43.52 -15.52 -10.14
C SER A 590 42.02 -15.71 -10.32
N GLY A 591 41.57 -15.86 -11.57
CA GLY A 591 40.17 -16.11 -11.91
C GLY A 591 39.81 -15.73 -13.34
N THR A 592 38.54 -15.94 -13.70
CA THR A 592 38.02 -15.63 -15.04
C THR A 592 36.80 -14.72 -14.93
N LYS A 593 36.84 -13.62 -15.66
CA LYS A 593 35.72 -12.69 -15.85
C LYS A 593 35.22 -12.74 -17.29
N MET A 594 33.94 -12.49 -17.48
CA MET A 594 33.28 -12.50 -18.79
C MET A 594 32.35 -11.30 -18.94
N LEU A 595 32.01 -10.93 -20.18
CA LEU A 595 31.18 -9.76 -20.50
C LEU A 595 31.78 -8.46 -19.95
N VAL A 596 33.11 -8.37 -19.92
CA VAL A 596 33.82 -7.19 -19.43
C VAL A 596 33.92 -6.18 -20.57
N GLY A 597 33.12 -5.13 -20.50
CA GLY A 597 33.11 -4.07 -21.51
C GLY A 597 34.36 -3.20 -21.46
N GLY A 598 34.89 -2.85 -22.64
CA GLY A 598 35.92 -1.83 -22.81
C GLY A 598 37.33 -2.20 -22.34
N ILE A 599 37.55 -3.37 -21.74
CA ILE A 599 38.86 -3.76 -21.18
C ILE A 599 39.98 -3.81 -22.23
N ALA A 600 39.69 -4.20 -23.47
CA ALA A 600 40.69 -4.25 -24.55
C ALA A 600 41.31 -2.87 -24.87
N ARG A 601 40.64 -1.78 -24.49
CA ARG A 601 41.10 -0.40 -24.66
C ARG A 601 41.26 0.35 -23.33
N ALA A 602 41.13 -0.35 -22.20
CA ALA A 602 41.17 0.28 -20.90
C ALA A 602 42.60 0.53 -20.44
N ARG A 603 42.83 1.70 -19.87
CA ARG A 603 44.07 2.02 -19.19
C ARG A 603 44.09 1.39 -17.79
N ILE A 604 42.99 1.54 -17.07
CA ILE A 604 42.87 1.14 -15.67
C ILE A 604 41.44 0.69 -15.39
N GLY A 605 41.27 -0.26 -14.47
CA GLY A 605 39.94 -0.71 -14.08
C GLY A 605 39.95 -1.49 -12.79
N LEU A 606 38.78 -1.99 -12.41
CA LEU A 606 38.58 -2.73 -11.17
C LEU A 606 38.12 -4.14 -11.47
N VAL A 607 38.72 -5.11 -10.79
CA VAL A 607 38.30 -6.52 -10.79
C VAL A 607 37.70 -6.85 -9.45
N PHE A 608 36.47 -7.37 -9.48
CA PHE A 608 35.83 -7.91 -8.28
C PHE A 608 36.40 -9.29 -7.95
N ALA A 609 36.91 -9.47 -6.73
CA ALA A 609 37.47 -10.71 -6.25
C ALA A 609 37.08 -10.96 -4.80
N ARG A 610 37.46 -12.13 -4.26
CA ARG A 610 37.35 -12.45 -2.84
C ARG A 610 38.71 -12.76 -2.25
N MET A 611 38.98 -12.29 -1.04
CA MET A 611 40.17 -12.70 -0.28
C MET A 611 40.02 -14.18 0.10
N GLU A 612 40.95 -15.05 -0.30
CA GLU A 612 40.86 -16.50 -0.08
C GLU A 612 40.76 -16.86 1.41
N THR A 613 41.56 -16.19 2.25
CA THR A 613 41.66 -16.45 3.69
C THR A 613 40.43 -16.00 4.48
N THR A 614 39.80 -14.89 4.09
CA THR A 614 38.71 -14.26 4.87
C THR A 614 37.35 -14.38 4.19
N GLY A 615 37.30 -14.78 2.92
CA GLY A 615 36.10 -14.83 2.08
C GLY A 615 35.50 -13.46 1.73
N ARG A 616 36.13 -12.35 2.15
CA ARG A 616 35.65 -10.98 1.99
C ARG A 616 35.77 -10.51 0.55
N ALA A 617 34.80 -9.73 0.09
CA ALA A 617 34.89 -9.05 -1.20
C ALA A 617 36.06 -8.06 -1.24
N ALA A 618 36.72 -7.97 -2.39
CA ALA A 618 37.80 -7.05 -2.70
C ALA A 618 37.61 -6.49 -4.11
N LEU A 619 37.96 -5.21 -4.29
CA LEU A 619 38.10 -4.60 -5.61
C LEU A 619 39.60 -4.36 -5.85
N VAL A 620 40.14 -5.05 -6.86
CA VAL A 620 41.55 -4.95 -7.24
C VAL A 620 41.67 -4.01 -8.43
N MET A 621 42.39 -2.90 -8.25
CA MET A 621 42.71 -1.94 -9.30
C MET A 621 43.87 -2.48 -10.13
N ILE A 622 43.64 -2.66 -11.43
CA ILE A 622 44.66 -3.14 -12.36
C ILE A 622 44.78 -2.25 -13.60
N GLU A 623 45.99 -2.10 -14.08
CA GLU A 623 46.31 -1.49 -15.38
C GLU A 623 46.68 -2.61 -16.35
N PRO A 624 45.82 -2.97 -17.33
CA PRO A 624 46.02 -4.17 -18.17
C PRO A 624 47.39 -4.23 -18.87
N GLN A 625 47.97 -3.06 -19.19
CA GLN A 625 49.29 -2.98 -19.82
C GLN A 625 50.43 -3.33 -18.85
N GLU A 626 50.29 -3.05 -17.55
CA GLU A 626 51.31 -3.34 -16.54
C GLU A 626 51.32 -4.82 -16.14
N VAL A 627 50.18 -5.51 -16.31
CA VAL A 627 50.00 -6.93 -15.94
C VAL A 627 49.81 -7.84 -17.16
N ALA A 628 50.23 -7.39 -18.35
CA ALA A 628 49.98 -8.08 -19.62
C ALA A 628 50.49 -9.53 -19.66
N ASP A 629 51.58 -9.83 -18.96
CA ASP A 629 52.15 -11.19 -18.88
C ASP A 629 51.30 -12.16 -18.04
N TYR A 630 50.37 -11.65 -17.23
CA TYR A 630 49.55 -12.41 -16.28
C TYR A 630 48.08 -12.49 -16.68
N ILE A 631 47.68 -11.79 -17.75
CA ILE A 631 46.29 -11.75 -18.20
C ILE A 631 46.13 -12.14 -19.66
N SER A 632 44.97 -12.70 -19.98
CA SER A 632 44.51 -12.89 -21.37
C SER A 632 43.20 -12.15 -21.56
N ILE A 633 43.11 -11.33 -22.62
CA ILE A 633 41.90 -10.60 -22.98
C ILE A 633 41.42 -11.11 -24.35
N GLU A 634 40.28 -11.79 -24.35
CA GLU A 634 39.66 -12.31 -25.56
C GLU A 634 38.37 -11.55 -25.87
N ARG A 635 38.25 -10.95 -27.05
CA ARG A 635 37.00 -10.31 -27.50
C ARG A 635 35.91 -11.35 -27.77
N LEU A 636 34.74 -11.14 -27.19
CA LEU A 636 33.60 -12.03 -27.38
C LEU A 636 32.80 -11.63 -28.63
N PRO A 637 32.31 -12.60 -29.43
CA PRO A 637 31.35 -12.32 -30.49
C PRO A 637 30.09 -11.68 -29.89
N THR A 638 29.71 -10.49 -30.37
CA THR A 638 28.53 -9.76 -29.89
C THR A 638 27.52 -9.58 -31.02
N ASN A 639 26.25 -9.88 -30.73
CA ASN A 639 25.12 -9.60 -31.63
C ASN A 639 24.37 -8.40 -31.08
N GLY A 640 24.82 -7.20 -31.46
CA GLY A 640 24.26 -5.93 -31.02
C GLY A 640 25.08 -5.24 -29.94
N LEU A 641 24.96 -3.91 -29.86
CA LEU A 641 25.74 -3.05 -28.98
C LEU A 641 27.27 -3.29 -29.09
N CYS A 642 27.78 -3.44 -30.31
CA CYS A 642 29.20 -3.78 -30.57
C CYS A 642 30.21 -2.80 -29.94
N GLY A 643 29.82 -1.55 -29.68
CA GLY A 643 30.64 -0.56 -28.97
C GLY A 643 30.96 -0.92 -27.52
N ALA A 644 30.17 -1.80 -26.90
CA ALA A 644 30.48 -2.34 -25.57
C ALA A 644 31.83 -3.07 -25.54
N ASP A 645 32.29 -3.63 -26.68
CA ASP A 645 33.57 -4.33 -26.82
C ASP A 645 33.77 -5.35 -25.69
N LEU A 646 32.79 -6.25 -25.56
CA LEU A 646 32.73 -7.22 -24.48
C LEU A 646 33.87 -8.24 -24.62
N CYS A 647 34.65 -8.43 -23.56
CA CYS A 647 35.73 -9.40 -23.53
C CYS A 647 35.54 -10.43 -22.40
N ARG A 648 36.21 -11.57 -22.57
CA ARG A 648 36.64 -12.45 -21.49
C ARG A 648 38.01 -11.99 -21.00
N LEU A 649 38.18 -11.98 -19.68
CA LEU A 649 39.45 -11.69 -19.00
C LEU A 649 39.82 -12.92 -18.18
N GLU A 650 40.97 -13.53 -18.48
CA GLU A 650 41.57 -14.58 -17.67
C GLU A 650 42.78 -14.01 -16.94
N MET A 651 42.92 -14.31 -15.66
CA MET A 651 43.98 -13.83 -14.79
C MET A 651 44.66 -15.02 -14.13
N HIS A 652 45.98 -15.08 -14.27
CA HIS A 652 46.82 -16.15 -13.73
C HIS A 652 47.92 -15.56 -12.86
N ASP A 653 47.73 -15.66 -11.54
CA ASP A 653 48.66 -15.24 -10.51
C ASP A 653 49.19 -13.80 -10.69
N VAL A 654 48.27 -12.89 -11.04
CA VAL A 654 48.58 -11.47 -11.20
C VAL A 654 49.10 -10.92 -9.86
N PRO A 655 50.31 -10.36 -9.78
CA PRO A 655 50.83 -9.82 -8.53
C PRO A 655 49.94 -8.68 -8.02
N VAL A 656 49.56 -8.72 -6.74
CA VAL A 656 48.73 -7.71 -6.07
C VAL A 656 49.51 -7.05 -4.95
N THR A 657 49.57 -5.72 -4.97
CA THR A 657 50.10 -4.92 -3.87
C THR A 657 48.97 -4.26 -3.07
N ASN A 658 49.24 -3.82 -1.85
CA ASN A 658 48.23 -3.18 -0.99
C ASN A 658 47.61 -1.92 -1.60
N ASP A 659 48.38 -1.17 -2.41
CA ASP A 659 47.86 0.03 -3.10
C ASP A 659 46.93 -0.30 -4.27
N MET A 660 46.93 -1.54 -4.79
CA MET A 660 45.97 -2.02 -5.78
C MET A 660 44.63 -2.39 -5.14
N LEU A 661 44.60 -2.71 -3.85
CA LEU A 661 43.35 -3.03 -3.13
C LEU A 661 42.62 -1.74 -2.76
N LEU A 662 41.45 -1.51 -3.36
CA LEU A 662 40.70 -0.28 -3.15
C LEU A 662 40.35 -0.09 -1.66
N GLY A 663 40.79 1.03 -1.08
CA GLY A 663 40.51 1.40 0.32
C GLY A 663 41.38 0.74 1.39
N ALA A 664 42.36 -0.11 1.05
CA ALA A 664 43.13 -0.92 1.98
C ALA A 664 44.04 -0.16 2.99
N ALA A 665 44.26 1.14 2.80
CA ALA A 665 45.19 1.94 3.62
C ALA A 665 44.53 2.96 4.57
N SER A 666 43.20 2.95 4.72
CA SER A 666 42.49 3.91 5.58
C SER A 666 42.68 3.58 7.07
N SER A 667 43.73 4.13 7.66
CA SER A 667 43.97 4.14 9.11
C SER A 667 43.03 5.15 9.79
N GLY A 668 41.75 4.81 9.84
CA GLY A 668 40.71 5.57 10.55
C GLY A 668 39.50 5.90 9.69
N GLY A 669 38.51 5.02 9.63
CA GLY A 669 37.17 5.31 9.10
C GLY A 669 36.53 4.16 8.35
N GLY A 670 35.47 3.59 8.92
CA GLY A 670 34.60 2.59 8.28
C GLY A 670 35.14 1.15 8.28
N SER A 671 34.33 0.21 8.72
CA SER A 671 34.66 -1.22 8.52
C SER A 671 34.57 -1.53 7.02
N LEU A 672 35.33 -2.49 6.52
CA LEU A 672 35.25 -3.03 5.16
C LEU A 672 33.83 -3.54 4.75
N ARG A 673 32.85 -3.60 5.68
CA ARG A 673 31.42 -3.78 5.39
C ARG A 673 30.80 -2.54 4.72
N ASP A 674 31.34 -1.37 5.02
CA ASP A 674 30.96 -0.07 4.47
C ASP A 674 31.41 0.08 3.02
N GLY A 675 32.54 -0.54 2.64
CA GLY A 675 33.02 -0.59 1.24
C GLY A 675 32.09 -1.37 0.30
N PHE A 676 31.53 -2.51 0.73
CA PHE A 676 30.57 -3.26 -0.08
C PHE A 676 29.21 -2.54 -0.20
N MET A 677 28.75 -1.89 0.87
CA MET A 677 27.54 -1.05 0.84
C MET A 677 27.73 0.18 -0.06
N ALA A 678 28.92 0.80 -0.06
CA ALA A 678 29.26 1.89 -0.96
C ALA A 678 29.23 1.45 -2.44
N ILE A 679 29.70 0.25 -2.75
CA ILE A 679 29.64 -0.33 -4.11
C ILE A 679 28.20 -0.61 -4.55
N ASN A 680 27.32 -1.07 -3.65
CA ASN A 680 25.89 -1.21 -3.96
C ASN A 680 25.25 0.12 -4.35
N GLY A 681 25.61 1.22 -3.66
CA GLY A 681 25.19 2.57 -4.03
C GLY A 681 25.63 2.98 -5.44
N VAL A 682 26.83 2.55 -5.87
CA VAL A 682 27.29 2.75 -7.26
C VAL A 682 26.39 1.99 -8.24
N PHE A 683 26.14 0.70 -8.03
CA PHE A 683 25.25 -0.06 -8.92
C PHE A 683 23.85 0.53 -8.99
N GLU A 684 23.27 0.94 -7.87
CA GLU A 684 21.95 1.57 -7.83
C GLU A 684 21.92 2.86 -8.64
N ARG A 685 22.93 3.73 -8.47
CA ARG A 685 23.03 5.02 -9.18
C ARG A 685 23.13 4.87 -10.70
N TYR A 686 23.68 3.77 -11.21
CA TYR A 686 23.79 3.54 -12.66
C TYR A 686 22.59 2.79 -13.27
N ARG A 687 21.67 2.23 -12.48
CA ARG A 687 20.46 1.57 -13.02
C ARG A 687 19.57 2.52 -13.86
N PRO A 688 19.33 3.79 -13.46
CA PRO A 688 18.63 4.76 -14.30
C PRO A 688 19.31 5.02 -15.64
N VAL A 689 20.65 4.94 -15.71
CA VAL A 689 21.43 5.12 -16.96
C VAL A 689 21.14 3.97 -17.93
N VAL A 690 21.09 2.74 -17.45
CA VAL A 690 20.73 1.57 -18.29
C VAL A 690 19.28 1.66 -18.77
N ALA A 691 18.36 2.07 -17.90
CA ALA A 691 16.98 2.31 -18.30
C ALA A 691 16.87 3.39 -19.40
N ALA A 692 17.63 4.48 -19.27
CA ALA A 692 17.72 5.52 -20.29
C ALA A 692 18.28 5.03 -21.64
N LEU A 693 19.32 4.18 -21.62
CA LEU A 693 19.84 3.56 -22.85
C LEU A 693 18.77 2.74 -23.58
N ALA A 694 18.04 1.90 -22.84
CA ALA A 694 16.98 1.05 -23.39
C ALA A 694 15.83 1.89 -23.95
N LEU A 695 15.30 2.83 -23.14
CA LEU A 695 14.20 3.72 -23.57
C LEU A 695 14.59 4.61 -24.75
N GLY A 696 15.81 5.15 -24.75
CA GLY A 696 16.31 5.96 -25.85
C GLY A 696 16.42 5.16 -27.14
N ASN A 697 16.97 3.95 -27.09
CA ASN A 697 17.01 3.08 -28.27
C ASN A 697 15.59 2.73 -28.77
N ALA A 698 14.66 2.41 -27.86
CA ALA A 698 13.27 2.14 -28.19
C ALA A 698 12.57 3.36 -28.84
N ARG A 699 12.85 4.58 -28.36
CA ARG A 699 12.37 5.80 -29.04
C ARG A 699 12.98 5.95 -30.42
N GLY A 700 14.27 5.62 -30.58
CA GLY A 700 14.92 5.58 -31.89
C GLY A 700 14.25 4.61 -32.87
N ILE A 701 13.77 3.46 -32.38
CA ILE A 701 12.96 2.51 -33.17
C ILE A 701 11.62 3.15 -33.58
N LEU A 702 10.90 3.75 -32.63
CA LEU A 702 9.62 4.42 -32.89
C LEU A 702 9.76 5.57 -33.91
N ASP A 703 10.81 6.39 -33.81
CA ASP A 703 11.11 7.48 -34.75
C ASP A 703 11.33 6.94 -36.19
N ARG A 704 11.91 5.74 -36.33
CA ARG A 704 12.12 5.10 -37.64
C ARG A 704 10.82 4.55 -38.22
N LEU A 705 9.97 3.93 -37.39
CA LEU A 705 8.64 3.46 -37.80
C LEU A 705 7.74 4.63 -38.24
N GLU A 706 7.85 5.76 -37.55
CA GLU A 706 7.14 6.98 -37.90
C GLU A 706 7.57 7.51 -39.26
N LYS A 707 8.89 7.58 -39.52
CA LYS A 707 9.43 7.91 -40.86
C LYS A 707 8.99 6.93 -41.95
N ALA A 708 8.74 5.67 -41.60
CA ALA A 708 8.24 4.64 -42.51
C ALA A 708 6.70 4.68 -42.69
N SER A 709 5.99 5.66 -42.12
CA SER A 709 4.53 5.78 -42.14
C SER A 709 3.78 4.58 -41.53
N ALA A 710 4.43 3.84 -40.62
CA ALA A 710 3.84 2.71 -39.89
C ALA A 710 3.18 3.11 -38.55
N CYS A 711 2.85 4.39 -38.36
CA CYS A 711 2.49 4.98 -37.06
C CYS A 711 1.26 4.36 -36.39
N GLY A 712 0.24 4.00 -37.17
CA GLY A 712 -1.07 3.60 -36.65
C GLY A 712 -1.05 2.37 -35.75
N GLY A 713 -0.09 1.46 -35.95
CA GLY A 713 0.06 0.24 -35.16
C GLY A 713 0.81 0.42 -33.83
N PHE A 714 1.43 1.59 -33.59
CA PHE A 714 2.36 1.78 -32.45
C PHE A 714 2.03 2.99 -31.56
N ALA A 715 0.84 3.59 -31.69
CA ALA A 715 0.44 4.73 -30.88
C ALA A 715 0.41 4.41 -29.37
N ASP A 716 0.01 3.19 -29.01
CA ASP A 716 0.05 2.71 -27.63
C ASP A 716 1.50 2.53 -27.13
N MET A 717 2.42 2.11 -28.00
CA MET A 717 3.84 1.99 -27.66
C MET A 717 4.50 3.36 -27.43
N GLN A 718 4.13 4.38 -28.20
CA GLN A 718 4.56 5.76 -27.94
C GLN A 718 4.04 6.28 -26.59
N THR A 719 2.79 5.94 -26.27
CA THR A 719 2.17 6.28 -24.98
C THR A 719 2.91 5.61 -23.82
N ARG A 720 3.22 4.31 -23.95
CA ARG A 720 3.97 3.55 -22.95
C ARG A 720 5.41 4.02 -22.77
N TYR A 721 6.11 4.35 -23.86
CA TYR A 721 7.42 5.00 -23.79
C TYR A 721 7.35 6.29 -22.94
N THR A 722 6.37 7.14 -23.22
CA THR A 722 6.19 8.41 -22.49
C THR A 722 5.90 8.17 -21.01
N ALA A 723 5.09 7.16 -20.68
CA ALA A 723 4.83 6.77 -19.29
C ALA A 723 6.08 6.27 -18.56
N LEU A 724 6.91 5.45 -19.23
CA LEU A 724 8.17 4.95 -18.66
C LEU A 724 9.20 6.07 -18.51
N LEU A 725 9.27 7.02 -19.44
CA LEU A 725 10.13 8.19 -19.34
C LEU A 725 9.74 9.09 -18.16
N ASN A 726 8.44 9.30 -17.92
CA ASN A 726 7.94 10.01 -16.74
C ASN A 726 8.26 9.27 -15.43
N ARG A 727 8.17 7.93 -15.41
CA ARG A 727 8.59 7.13 -14.25
C ARG A 727 10.08 7.27 -13.98
N LEU A 728 10.91 7.30 -15.04
CA LEU A 728 12.35 7.56 -14.92
C LEU A 728 12.63 8.94 -14.33
N ALA A 729 11.93 9.99 -14.78
CA ALA A 729 12.06 11.31 -14.19
C ALA A 729 11.74 11.33 -12.68
N ARG A 730 10.68 10.64 -12.24
CA ARG A 730 10.33 10.53 -10.81
C ARG A 730 11.40 9.79 -9.99
N VAL A 731 11.98 8.72 -10.55
CA VAL A 731 13.09 8.01 -9.90
C VAL A 731 14.29 8.94 -9.71
N LEU A 732 14.57 9.81 -10.68
CA LEU A 732 15.68 10.78 -10.59
C LEU A 732 15.38 11.93 -9.62
N GLU A 733 14.12 12.32 -9.48
CA GLU A 733 13.65 13.27 -8.47
C GLU A 733 13.80 12.71 -7.05
N ASP A 734 13.47 11.43 -6.84
CA ASP A 734 13.72 10.72 -5.58
C ASP A 734 15.23 10.75 -5.21
N TYR A 735 16.12 10.60 -6.20
CA TYR A 735 17.57 10.76 -6.02
C TYR A 735 17.96 12.19 -5.63
N ALA A 736 17.42 13.20 -6.33
CA ALA A 736 17.72 14.61 -6.06
C ALA A 736 17.27 15.02 -4.65
N ASN A 737 16.18 14.44 -4.16
CA ASN A 737 15.65 14.67 -2.82
C ASN A 737 16.33 13.82 -1.72
N GLY A 738 17.37 13.05 -2.05
CA GLY A 738 18.09 12.21 -1.10
C GLY A 738 17.28 11.02 -0.58
N ARG A 739 16.23 10.60 -1.29
CA ARG A 739 15.33 9.49 -0.90
C ARG A 739 15.22 8.42 -2.00
N PRO A 740 16.35 7.88 -2.52
CA PRO A 740 16.30 6.86 -3.56
C PRO A 740 15.59 5.60 -3.05
N ARG A 741 14.67 5.06 -3.86
CA ARG A 741 13.92 3.84 -3.54
C ARG A 741 14.41 2.68 -4.40
N SER A 742 15.30 1.84 -3.85
CA SER A 742 15.98 0.75 -4.58
C SER A 742 15.03 -0.18 -5.35
N HIS A 743 13.83 -0.44 -4.82
CA HIS A 743 12.83 -1.27 -5.49
C HIS A 743 12.28 -0.60 -6.76
N ARG A 744 11.89 0.69 -6.72
CA ARG A 744 11.38 1.43 -7.89
C ARG A 744 12.43 1.57 -8.98
N ILE A 745 13.68 1.82 -8.58
CA ILE A 745 14.82 1.90 -9.50
C ILE A 745 14.99 0.55 -10.24
N SER A 746 14.89 -0.56 -9.51
CA SER A 746 14.99 -1.91 -10.07
C SER A 746 13.83 -2.23 -11.01
N GLU A 747 12.60 -1.95 -10.56
CA GLU A 747 11.37 -2.19 -11.31
C GLU A 747 11.36 -1.40 -12.62
N LEU A 748 11.74 -0.11 -12.58
CA LEU A 748 11.82 0.73 -13.76
C LEU A 748 12.82 0.20 -14.79
N LYS A 749 14.03 -0.19 -14.35
CA LYS A 749 15.04 -0.76 -15.26
C LYS A 749 14.48 -2.01 -15.95
N PHE A 750 13.86 -2.91 -15.19
CA PHE A 750 13.21 -4.10 -15.73
C PHE A 750 12.11 -3.75 -16.75
N GLN A 751 11.22 -2.82 -16.41
CA GLN A 751 10.14 -2.38 -17.30
C GLN A 751 10.65 -1.72 -18.59
N ALA A 752 11.74 -0.94 -18.52
CA ALA A 752 12.35 -0.32 -19.69
C ALA A 752 12.93 -1.34 -20.68
N ILE A 753 13.59 -2.38 -20.15
CA ILE A 753 14.15 -3.48 -20.95
C ILE A 753 13.01 -4.33 -21.54
N ALA A 754 12.02 -4.71 -20.72
CA ALA A 754 10.85 -5.46 -21.18
C ALA A 754 10.05 -4.71 -22.26
N PHE A 755 9.89 -3.39 -22.12
CA PHE A 755 9.28 -2.55 -23.16
C PHE A 755 10.06 -2.58 -24.47
N SER A 756 11.40 -2.51 -24.40
CA SER A 756 12.26 -2.60 -25.59
C SER A 756 12.11 -3.95 -26.27
N ASP A 757 12.02 -5.03 -25.49
CA ASP A 757 11.81 -6.39 -25.98
C ASP A 757 10.47 -6.54 -26.72
N GLU A 758 9.38 -6.11 -26.08
CA GLU A 758 8.04 -6.14 -26.62
C GLU A 758 7.92 -5.32 -27.91
N LEU A 759 8.52 -4.12 -27.92
CA LEU A 759 8.56 -3.27 -29.11
C LEU A 759 9.21 -4.01 -30.29
N VAL A 760 10.36 -4.66 -30.08
CA VAL A 760 11.03 -5.44 -31.13
C VAL A 760 10.15 -6.56 -31.66
N MET A 761 9.50 -7.31 -30.77
CA MET A 761 8.61 -8.41 -31.17
C MET A 761 7.43 -7.89 -31.98
N ARG A 762 6.86 -6.74 -31.60
CA ARG A 762 5.73 -6.13 -32.30
C ARG A 762 6.12 -5.52 -33.65
N VAL A 763 7.30 -4.91 -33.78
CA VAL A 763 7.81 -4.45 -35.09
C VAL A 763 7.94 -5.61 -36.06
N ALA A 764 8.45 -6.76 -35.60
CA ALA A 764 8.58 -7.94 -36.44
C ALA A 764 7.22 -8.48 -36.92
N ALA A 765 6.18 -8.37 -36.08
CA ALA A 765 4.83 -8.84 -36.39
C ALA A 765 4.02 -7.85 -37.26
N GLU A 766 4.04 -6.56 -36.92
CA GLU A 766 3.11 -5.56 -37.47
C GLU A 766 3.74 -4.65 -38.53
N ALA A 767 5.07 -4.55 -38.58
CA ALA A 767 5.79 -3.73 -39.56
C ALA A 767 6.97 -4.47 -40.23
N PRO A 768 6.80 -5.72 -40.71
CA PRO A 768 7.90 -6.49 -41.32
C PRO A 768 8.47 -5.81 -42.57
N GLY A 769 7.67 -5.06 -43.33
CA GLY A 769 8.15 -4.30 -44.50
C GLY A 769 9.12 -3.18 -44.13
N ALA A 770 8.86 -2.45 -43.03
CA ALA A 770 9.78 -1.44 -42.51
C ALA A 770 11.08 -2.10 -42.01
N MET A 771 10.94 -3.19 -41.23
CA MET A 771 12.08 -3.98 -40.76
C MET A 771 12.96 -4.49 -41.93
N LEU A 772 12.38 -4.94 -43.05
CA LEU A 772 13.13 -5.47 -44.19
C LEU A 772 13.76 -4.38 -45.08
N SER A 773 13.22 -3.17 -45.10
CA SER A 773 13.73 -2.07 -45.94
C SER A 773 14.72 -1.15 -45.21
N ASP A 774 14.69 -1.12 -43.88
CA ASP A 774 15.49 -0.20 -43.07
C ASP A 774 16.58 -0.91 -42.28
N THR A 775 17.83 -0.81 -42.76
CA THR A 775 19.02 -1.38 -42.11
C THR A 775 19.26 -0.84 -40.71
N LEU A 776 19.00 0.46 -40.47
CA LEU A 776 19.22 1.06 -39.14
C LEU A 776 18.17 0.59 -38.14
N LEU A 777 16.92 0.42 -38.57
CA LEU A 777 15.87 -0.17 -37.72
C LEU A 777 16.23 -1.59 -37.30
N ARG A 778 16.71 -2.44 -38.23
CA ARG A 778 17.19 -3.79 -37.88
C ARG A 778 18.31 -3.77 -36.86
N ARG A 779 19.29 -2.88 -37.03
CA ARG A 779 20.39 -2.74 -36.08
C ARG A 779 19.86 -2.36 -34.70
N LYS A 780 19.04 -1.32 -34.61
CA LYS A 780 18.43 -0.88 -33.34
C LYS A 780 17.60 -1.97 -32.66
N MET A 781 16.87 -2.78 -33.44
CA MET A 781 16.11 -3.92 -32.92
C MET A 781 17.03 -5.01 -32.35
N ARG A 782 18.16 -5.29 -33.00
CA ARG A 782 19.18 -6.22 -32.48
C ARG A 782 19.84 -5.66 -31.22
N ASP A 783 20.21 -4.38 -31.22
CA ASP A 783 20.80 -3.70 -30.07
C ASP A 783 19.83 -3.64 -28.88
N ALA A 784 18.51 -3.59 -29.12
CA ALA A 784 17.51 -3.65 -28.06
C ALA A 784 17.54 -4.99 -27.29
N LYS A 785 17.75 -6.12 -27.98
CA LYS A 785 17.86 -7.44 -27.35
C LYS A 785 19.14 -7.57 -26.52
N ALA A 786 20.18 -6.85 -26.89
CA ALA A 786 21.45 -6.82 -26.16
C ALA A 786 21.33 -6.12 -24.78
N PHE A 787 20.25 -5.41 -24.46
CA PHE A 787 20.05 -4.92 -23.09
C PHE A 787 19.72 -6.03 -22.07
N GLU A 788 19.36 -7.23 -22.52
CA GLU A 788 19.08 -8.39 -21.65
C GLU A 788 20.30 -8.75 -20.79
N TYR A 789 21.52 -8.74 -21.33
CA TYR A 789 22.72 -9.01 -20.53
C TYR A 789 23.11 -7.85 -19.60
N MET A 790 22.57 -6.64 -19.82
CA MET A 790 22.71 -5.50 -18.89
C MET A 790 21.63 -5.49 -17.80
N GLU A 791 20.64 -6.39 -17.89
CA GLU A 791 19.59 -6.55 -16.89
C GLU A 791 20.15 -7.16 -15.60
N GLY A 792 21.21 -7.98 -15.67
CA GLY A 792 21.80 -8.65 -14.51
C GLY A 792 21.10 -9.98 -14.21
N THR A 793 21.19 -10.49 -12.98
CA THR A 793 20.41 -11.65 -12.56
C THR A 793 18.96 -11.21 -12.31
N SER A 794 18.07 -11.44 -13.28
CA SER A 794 16.64 -11.06 -13.22
C SER A 794 15.94 -11.50 -11.92
N ASN A 795 16.37 -12.63 -11.36
CA ASN A 795 15.89 -13.12 -10.07
C ASN A 795 16.18 -12.16 -8.90
N ILE A 796 17.32 -11.44 -8.89
CA ILE A 796 17.64 -10.45 -7.85
C ILE A 796 16.72 -9.23 -7.97
N HIS A 797 16.38 -8.80 -9.19
CA HIS A 797 15.46 -7.70 -9.43
C HIS A 797 14.04 -8.05 -9.02
N LEU A 798 13.57 -9.24 -9.41
CA LEU A 798 12.28 -9.78 -8.98
C LEU A 798 12.23 -10.00 -7.47
N LEU A 799 13.29 -10.53 -6.84
CA LEU A 799 13.37 -10.69 -5.38
C LEU A 799 13.32 -9.35 -4.65
N ASN A 800 13.97 -8.29 -5.17
CA ASN A 800 13.90 -6.96 -4.55
C ASN A 800 12.53 -6.31 -4.74
N ALA A 801 11.91 -6.46 -5.91
CA ALA A 801 10.54 -6.02 -6.15
C ALA A 801 9.53 -6.80 -5.30
N PHE A 802 9.70 -8.11 -5.18
CA PHE A 802 8.86 -9.00 -4.37
C PHE A 802 9.04 -8.76 -2.87
N ARG A 803 10.27 -8.54 -2.39
CA ARG A 803 10.53 -8.13 -0.99
C ARG A 803 9.82 -6.82 -0.66
N ALA A 804 9.76 -5.87 -1.60
CA ALA A 804 8.98 -4.66 -1.43
C ALA A 804 7.48 -4.93 -1.44
N TYR A 805 6.97 -5.75 -2.37
CA TYR A 805 5.56 -6.19 -2.36
C TYR A 805 5.18 -6.87 -1.04
N VAL A 806 6.00 -7.78 -0.53
CA VAL A 806 5.77 -8.45 0.77
C VAL A 806 5.93 -7.50 1.95
N ALA A 807 6.80 -6.49 1.87
CA ALA A 807 6.92 -5.47 2.90
C ALA A 807 5.78 -4.43 2.87
N GLU A 808 5.13 -4.25 1.71
CA GLU A 808 3.96 -3.37 1.51
C GLU A 808 2.62 -4.13 1.61
N VAL A 809 2.64 -5.46 1.65
CA VAL A 809 1.50 -6.31 2.00
C VAL A 809 1.58 -6.58 3.51
N PRO A 810 0.61 -6.10 4.31
CA PRO A 810 0.57 -6.43 5.74
C PRO A 810 0.60 -7.95 5.93
N ALA A 811 1.43 -8.42 6.87
CA ALA A 811 1.66 -9.84 7.17
C ALA A 811 0.39 -10.60 7.57
#